data_AF-A0A1S2M973-F1
#
_entry.id   AF-A0A1S2M973-F1
#
_cell.length_a   1.000
_cell.length_b   1.000
_cell.length_c   1.000
_cell.angle_alpha   90.00
_cell.angle_beta   90.00
_cell.angle_gamma   90.00
#
_symmetry.space_group_name_H-M   'P 1'
#
loop_
_entity.id
_entity.type
_entity.pdbx_description
1 polymer ?
#
loop_
_entity_poly.entity_id
_entity_poly.type
_entity_poly.pdbx_seq_one_letter_code
_entity_poly.pdbx_strand_id
1 'polypeptide(L)'
;MNRKKSLLLPLMFVTLFFILSIEQDRVSSYEEQRVLVIFHEQINDKLLNKVDASVHHRFEQISAVAISINEAQIAILNNHPEIKLIEEDHIVEIENVSQSDARWGFNATKVERSWANDYKGTGIKIAVIDTGIDSTHPDLTIKDGACFVTTTQNACRNGFMDDNGHGTHVAGIIAANNTTKPFIGVAPNSTVYAIKAMDAEGRGNTSDLIKGIEWAMERKVDIINISASTDVDSTPFRFAIEKAHNQGILVVAAAGNKGKRNGLGDTVEYPAKYETVIAVAAINSQNKRSEFSATGATIEVAAPGENMYSTFPLMLDRDGNPNGYTLQSGTSMAAPFVSGILALYKQQNPMLTNEQLRGLLEKNAFPLGDIGRDAWYGFGLVQAVEGIVLEKPNVTLQVKEPGFIQLQWPAVTNATVYQIYRNETLMTETLDLSFNDWVINGNYTYQVIAVGENGKIEKSAELTTEIAEIGYEDLKNGNWYNPHLIYLSNRKIITGFSNNTIRPYENVTRAQAVTMLGRALGFKDEKMTPFFKDVDKESFASGYIQQAYEQGIVSGFPDGTFRPNQPVTRAEMAILISKAYKLEKTIDNIFIDVTEQMKSYDAIIGVASSNITKGFDDGTFRPEQLMNRLQFSVFVARAKNEQFR
;
A
#
# COMPACT_ATOMS: atom_id res chain seq x y z
N MET A 1 96.43 30.13 -18.96
CA MET A 1 96.94 30.08 -17.57
C MET A 1 95.84 29.45 -16.72
N ASN A 2 95.97 28.29 -16.06
CA ASN A 2 96.91 27.87 -14.99
C ASN A 2 96.92 28.89 -13.85
N ARG A 3 96.66 28.57 -12.56
CA ARG A 3 96.77 27.30 -11.77
C ARG A 3 95.54 27.16 -10.83
N LYS A 4 95.04 26.00 -10.33
CA LYS A 4 95.65 24.87 -9.54
C LYS A 4 96.30 25.35 -8.22
N LYS A 5 96.19 24.74 -7.02
CA LYS A 5 95.45 23.58 -6.41
C LYS A 5 94.73 24.13 -5.12
N SER A 6 94.12 23.43 -4.14
CA SER A 6 93.99 21.99 -3.73
C SER A 6 92.63 21.85 -3.00
N LEU A 7 91.93 20.72 -2.86
CA LEU A 7 92.22 19.34 -2.39
C LEU A 7 92.28 19.17 -0.85
N LEU A 8 91.20 18.65 -0.26
CA LEU A 8 91.23 17.70 0.86
C LEU A 8 89.86 17.01 1.05
N LEU A 9 89.89 15.67 1.05
CA LEU A 9 88.81 14.77 1.49
C LEU A 9 89.47 13.80 2.48
N PRO A 10 88.83 13.47 3.61
CA PRO A 10 88.27 12.13 3.80
C PRO A 10 86.85 12.19 4.39
N LEU A 11 85.87 11.38 3.98
CA LEU A 11 85.71 9.92 4.11
C LEU A 11 85.32 9.46 5.53
N MET A 12 84.17 8.75 5.60
CA MET A 12 83.58 8.02 6.74
C MET A 12 83.15 8.82 7.99
N PHE A 13 81.82 9.00 8.15
CA PHE A 13 81.09 8.08 9.03
C PHE A 13 79.66 7.85 8.51
N VAL A 14 79.21 6.60 8.58
CA VAL A 14 77.86 6.14 8.23
C VAL A 14 76.97 6.19 9.48
N THR A 15 75.64 6.14 9.30
CA THR A 15 74.59 6.00 10.33
C THR A 15 74.55 7.06 11.45
N LEU A 16 73.62 8.03 11.35
CA LEU A 16 72.47 8.13 12.28
C LEU A 16 71.41 9.19 11.88
N PHE A 17 70.91 9.18 10.63
CA PHE A 17 69.74 9.99 10.24
C PHE A 17 68.73 9.14 9.45
N PHE A 18 68.02 8.27 10.16
CA PHE A 18 66.95 7.42 9.63
C PHE A 18 65.82 7.21 10.66
N ILE A 19 65.58 8.20 11.53
CA ILE A 19 64.58 8.16 12.62
C ILE A 19 63.72 9.45 12.63
N LEU A 20 63.74 10.27 11.57
CA LEU A 20 63.02 11.56 11.48
C LEU A 20 62.19 11.71 10.18
N SER A 21 61.70 10.58 9.65
CA SER A 21 60.81 10.55 8.48
C SER A 21 59.69 9.49 8.61
N ILE A 22 59.31 9.16 9.85
CA ILE A 22 58.25 8.17 10.16
C ILE A 22 57.01 8.84 10.82
N GLU A 23 57.09 10.12 11.18
CA GLU A 23 55.97 10.84 11.83
C GLU A 23 54.99 11.52 10.86
N GLN A 24 55.34 11.71 9.59
CA GLN A 24 54.51 12.51 8.66
C GLN A 24 53.45 11.68 7.89
N ASP A 25 53.62 10.35 7.79
CA ASP A 25 52.66 9.43 7.14
C ASP A 25 51.61 8.83 8.11
N ARG A 26 51.48 9.36 9.33
CA ARG A 26 50.54 8.85 10.35
C ARG A 26 49.31 9.73 10.63
N VAL A 27 49.10 10.78 9.84
CA VAL A 27 48.06 11.79 10.14
C VAL A 27 46.74 11.54 9.39
N SER A 28 46.71 10.74 8.31
CA SER A 28 45.49 10.52 7.52
C SER A 28 44.48 9.52 8.11
N SER A 29 44.87 8.68 9.08
CA SER A 29 44.02 7.57 9.57
C SER A 29 42.95 7.98 10.60
N TYR A 30 42.72 9.28 10.80
CA TYR A 30 41.87 9.82 11.87
C TYR A 30 40.79 10.81 11.38
N GLU A 31 40.70 11.09 10.08
CA GLU A 31 39.62 11.90 9.53
C GLU A 31 38.34 11.06 9.47
N GLU A 32 37.29 11.49 10.18
CA GLU A 32 35.99 10.81 10.17
C GLU A 32 35.18 11.22 8.94
N GLN A 33 34.81 10.24 8.13
CA GLN A 33 33.87 10.40 7.03
C GLN A 33 32.47 9.95 7.47
N ARG A 34 31.43 10.50 6.84
CA ARG A 34 30.04 10.16 7.15
C ARG A 34 29.57 9.06 6.20
N VAL A 35 29.03 7.98 6.77
CA VAL A 35 28.66 6.76 6.03
C VAL A 35 27.30 6.22 6.45
N LEU A 36 26.63 5.54 5.53
CA LEU A 36 25.45 4.72 5.75
C LEU A 36 25.88 3.26 5.92
N VAL A 37 25.55 2.66 7.06
CA VAL A 37 25.84 1.25 7.37
C VAL A 37 24.54 0.45 7.37
N ILE A 38 24.43 -0.57 6.52
CA ILE A 38 23.25 -1.43 6.37
C ILE A 38 23.49 -2.77 7.09
N PHE A 39 22.54 -3.21 7.89
CA PHE A 39 22.55 -4.52 8.54
C PHE A 39 21.77 -5.58 7.73
N HIS A 40 22.12 -6.86 7.91
CA HIS A 40 21.37 -7.97 7.33
C HIS A 40 20.00 -8.20 7.97
N GLU A 41 19.85 -7.90 9.27
CA GLU A 41 18.60 -8.12 10.02
C GLU A 41 18.15 -6.85 10.77
N GLN A 42 18.75 -6.55 11.93
CA GLN A 42 18.38 -5.44 12.82
C GLN A 42 19.64 -4.66 13.22
N ILE A 43 19.49 -3.39 13.61
CA ILE A 43 20.63 -2.53 14.00
C ILE A 43 21.25 -3.05 15.31
N ASN A 44 22.54 -3.41 15.28
CA ASN A 44 23.24 -3.92 16.47
C ASN A 44 24.03 -2.83 17.21
N ASP A 45 23.42 -2.27 18.27
CA ASP A 45 24.05 -1.24 19.11
C ASP A 45 25.36 -1.67 19.77
N LYS A 46 25.54 -2.96 20.06
CA LYS A 46 26.80 -3.44 20.66
C LYS A 46 27.94 -3.39 19.65
N LEU A 47 27.64 -3.54 18.36
CA LEU A 47 28.62 -3.38 17.29
C LEU A 47 28.98 -1.90 17.09
N LEU A 48 27.98 -1.01 17.03
CA LEU A 48 28.21 0.43 16.87
C LEU A 48 28.99 1.04 18.04
N ASN A 49 28.65 0.67 19.28
CA ASN A 49 29.39 1.09 20.47
C ASN A 49 30.81 0.50 20.54
N LYS A 50 31.07 -0.65 19.90
CA LYS A 50 32.41 -1.27 19.85
C LYS A 50 33.37 -0.55 18.90
N VAL A 51 32.84 0.12 17.88
CA VAL A 51 33.63 0.96 16.96
C VAL A 51 33.63 2.44 17.35
N ASP A 52 32.99 2.82 18.46
CA ASP A 52 32.88 4.22 18.93
C ASP A 52 32.27 5.17 17.87
N ALA A 53 31.24 4.69 17.17
CA ALA A 53 30.61 5.44 16.08
C ALA A 53 29.73 6.59 16.57
N SER A 54 29.95 7.79 16.03
CA SER A 54 29.06 8.94 16.22
C SER A 54 27.78 8.76 15.39
N VAL A 55 26.68 8.37 16.04
CA VAL A 55 25.39 8.10 15.37
C VAL A 55 24.60 9.36 15.10
N HIS A 56 24.27 9.61 13.83
CA HIS A 56 23.45 10.74 13.38
C HIS A 56 21.98 10.36 13.22
N HIS A 57 21.70 9.26 12.51
CA HIS A 57 20.33 8.78 12.26
C HIS A 57 20.23 7.26 12.34
N ARG A 58 19.03 6.78 12.70
CA ARG A 58 18.65 5.37 12.73
C ARG A 58 17.44 5.15 11.83
N PHE A 59 17.52 4.14 10.97
CA PHE A 59 16.52 3.79 9.97
C PHE A 59 15.96 2.40 10.27
N GLU A 60 15.02 2.34 11.21
CA GLU A 60 14.40 1.10 11.67
C GLU A 60 13.61 0.39 10.56
N GLN A 61 13.18 1.10 9.51
CA GLN A 61 12.41 0.51 8.41
C GLN A 61 13.28 -0.16 7.34
N ILE A 62 14.58 0.13 7.29
CA ILE A 62 15.53 -0.46 6.32
C ILE A 62 16.79 -1.04 7.00
N SER A 63 16.77 -1.17 8.33
CA SER A 63 17.85 -1.71 9.16
C SER A 63 19.22 -1.05 8.90
N ALA A 64 19.24 0.28 8.80
CA ALA A 64 20.44 1.05 8.51
C ALA A 64 20.69 2.17 9.53
N VAL A 65 21.92 2.69 9.57
CA VAL A 65 22.34 3.78 10.46
C VAL A 65 23.29 4.73 9.72
N ALA A 66 23.10 6.04 9.90
CA ALA A 66 24.05 7.06 9.44
C ALA A 66 25.02 7.40 10.58
N ILE A 67 26.33 7.25 10.35
CA ILE A 67 27.37 7.43 11.36
C ILE A 67 28.58 8.20 10.81
N SER A 68 29.33 8.87 11.68
CA SER A 68 30.71 9.31 11.38
C SER A 68 31.71 8.32 11.96
N ILE A 69 32.63 7.85 11.10
CA ILE A 69 33.73 6.93 11.42
C ILE A 69 34.93 7.11 10.47
N ASN A 70 36.13 6.71 10.89
CA ASN A 70 37.36 6.69 10.09
C ASN A 70 37.57 5.36 9.33
N GLU A 71 38.55 5.33 8.43
CA GLU A 71 38.87 4.15 7.59
C GLU A 71 39.12 2.86 8.40
N ALA A 72 39.74 2.94 9.58
CA ALA A 72 40.03 1.77 10.40
C ALA A 72 38.75 1.18 11.01
N GLN A 73 37.80 2.03 11.41
CA GLN A 73 36.47 1.62 11.86
C GLN A 73 35.63 1.04 10.69
N ILE A 74 35.71 1.64 9.49
CA ILE A 74 35.07 1.10 8.26
C ILE A 74 35.58 -0.31 7.96
N ALA A 75 36.89 -0.54 8.04
CA ALA A 75 37.49 -1.85 7.84
C ALA A 75 37.05 -2.90 8.88
N ILE A 76 36.74 -2.50 10.11
CA ILE A 76 36.17 -3.39 11.14
C ILE A 76 34.73 -3.77 10.79
N LEU A 77 33.91 -2.81 10.37
CA LEU A 77 32.50 -3.04 10.04
C LEU A 77 32.32 -3.84 8.74
N ASN A 78 33.10 -3.55 7.68
CA ASN A 78 33.04 -4.26 6.40
C ASN A 78 33.37 -5.77 6.50
N ASN A 79 34.07 -6.19 7.55
CA ASN A 79 34.39 -7.61 7.80
C ASN A 79 33.44 -8.27 8.81
N HIS A 80 32.41 -7.59 9.30
CA HIS A 80 31.50 -8.12 10.30
C HIS A 80 30.28 -8.81 9.66
N PRO A 81 29.93 -10.05 10.04
CA PRO A 81 28.92 -10.86 9.34
C PRO A 81 27.48 -10.33 9.43
N GLU A 82 27.23 -9.33 10.26
CA GLU A 82 25.92 -8.66 10.38
C GLU A 82 25.79 -7.45 9.44
N ILE A 83 26.89 -6.95 8.87
CA ILE A 83 26.91 -5.79 7.97
C ILE A 83 26.76 -6.26 6.53
N LYS A 84 25.76 -5.69 5.85
CA LYS A 84 25.41 -5.98 4.45
C LYS A 84 26.16 -5.08 3.47
N LEU A 85 26.33 -3.80 3.81
CA LEU A 85 27.00 -2.79 2.99
C LEU A 85 27.39 -1.57 3.85
N ILE A 86 28.43 -0.86 3.44
CA ILE A 86 28.76 0.50 3.87
C ILE A 86 28.95 1.36 2.62
N GLU A 87 28.31 2.52 2.58
CA GLU A 87 28.44 3.53 1.51
C GLU A 87 28.60 4.94 2.13
N GLU A 88 29.13 5.90 1.37
CA GLU A 88 29.32 7.29 1.83
C GLU A 88 27.97 8.04 1.86
N ASP A 89 27.78 8.94 2.83
CA ASP A 89 26.54 9.73 2.97
C ASP A 89 26.68 11.06 2.20
N HIS A 90 26.19 11.07 0.96
CA HIS A 90 26.39 12.19 0.03
C HIS A 90 25.43 13.37 0.27
N ILE A 91 25.93 14.57 -0.04
CA ILE A 91 25.19 15.84 -0.01
C ILE A 91 24.31 15.97 -1.26
N VAL A 92 23.11 16.51 -1.05
CA VAL A 92 22.05 16.83 -2.01
C VAL A 92 21.90 18.36 -2.01
N GLU A 93 21.81 19.02 -3.18
CA GLU A 93 21.78 20.50 -3.30
C GLU A 93 20.56 21.02 -4.11
N ILE A 94 20.21 22.30 -3.91
CA ILE A 94 19.16 23.03 -4.66
C ILE A 94 19.80 24.14 -5.53
N GLU A 95 19.46 24.19 -6.81
CA GLU A 95 19.89 25.25 -7.76
C GLU A 95 18.75 26.23 -8.11
N ASN A 96 19.06 27.54 -8.20
CA ASN A 96 18.10 28.63 -8.42
C ASN A 96 18.39 29.45 -9.70
N VAL A 97 17.38 29.69 -10.56
CA VAL A 97 17.43 30.58 -11.75
C VAL A 97 16.07 31.34 -11.92
N SER A 98 16.01 32.45 -12.68
CA SER A 98 14.98 33.51 -12.56
C SER A 98 14.05 33.80 -13.78
N GLN A 99 12.78 34.18 -13.47
CA GLN A 99 11.72 34.99 -14.18
C GLN A 99 11.50 34.87 -15.72
N SER A 100 10.28 34.78 -16.27
CA SER A 100 8.96 35.34 -15.87
C SER A 100 7.67 34.51 -16.18
N ASP A 101 6.53 35.03 -15.66
CA ASP A 101 5.10 34.80 -15.99
C ASP A 101 4.27 33.86 -15.05
N ALA A 102 3.29 34.43 -14.33
CA ALA A 102 2.84 33.88 -13.04
C ALA A 102 1.70 32.84 -13.05
N ARG A 103 1.00 32.62 -14.18
CA ARG A 103 -0.16 31.69 -14.26
C ARG A 103 -0.12 30.69 -15.42
N TRP A 104 0.91 30.74 -16.27
CA TRP A 104 0.93 29.93 -17.48
C TRP A 104 0.90 28.42 -17.19
N GLY A 105 1.59 27.96 -16.14
CA GLY A 105 1.69 26.54 -15.79
C GLY A 105 0.35 25.90 -15.42
N PHE A 106 -0.47 26.61 -14.63
CA PHE A 106 -1.83 26.19 -14.25
C PHE A 106 -2.75 26.11 -15.48
N ASN A 107 -2.61 27.05 -16.43
CA ASN A 107 -3.37 27.04 -17.68
C ASN A 107 -2.89 25.95 -18.66
N ALA A 108 -1.61 25.60 -18.63
CA ALA A 108 -1.02 24.54 -19.45
C ALA A 108 -1.43 23.15 -18.97
N THR A 109 -1.48 22.95 -17.65
CA THR A 109 -1.89 21.70 -16.98
C THR A 109 -3.40 21.53 -16.79
N LYS A 110 -4.22 22.54 -17.13
CA LYS A 110 -5.71 22.50 -17.14
C LYS A 110 -6.39 22.28 -15.77
N VAL A 111 -5.71 22.59 -14.67
CA VAL A 111 -6.21 22.35 -13.29
C VAL A 111 -7.57 22.99 -12.99
N GLU A 112 -7.90 24.12 -13.63
CA GLU A 112 -9.21 24.78 -13.50
C GLU A 112 -10.38 23.85 -13.87
N ARG A 113 -10.17 22.86 -14.74
CA ARG A 113 -11.19 21.86 -15.11
C ARG A 113 -11.50 20.91 -13.96
N SER A 114 -10.49 20.52 -13.18
CA SER A 114 -10.68 19.68 -12.00
C SER A 114 -11.36 20.46 -10.89
N TRP A 115 -10.95 21.72 -10.66
CA TRP A 115 -11.60 22.60 -9.68
C TRP A 115 -13.08 22.87 -10.00
N ALA A 116 -13.44 22.96 -11.28
CA ALA A 116 -14.83 23.09 -11.74
C ALA A 116 -15.70 21.84 -11.43
N ASN A 117 -15.08 20.69 -11.15
CA ASN A 117 -15.72 19.45 -10.71
C ASN A 117 -15.51 19.18 -9.21
N ASP A 118 -15.08 20.20 -8.46
CA ASP A 118 -14.72 20.17 -7.02
C ASP A 118 -13.61 19.17 -6.63
N TYR A 119 -12.81 18.73 -7.61
CA TYR A 119 -11.53 18.08 -7.35
C TYR A 119 -10.49 19.16 -7.06
N LYS A 120 -10.08 19.24 -5.79
CA LYS A 120 -9.17 20.24 -5.20
C LYS A 120 -8.15 19.63 -4.24
N GLY A 121 -8.02 18.30 -4.21
CA GLY A 121 -7.13 17.56 -3.31
C GLY A 121 -7.73 17.22 -1.94
N THR A 122 -9.04 17.44 -1.73
CA THR A 122 -9.72 17.24 -0.46
C THR A 122 -9.52 15.82 0.07
N GLY A 123 -9.03 15.71 1.32
CA GLY A 123 -8.81 14.42 1.98
C GLY A 123 -7.49 13.73 1.64
N ILE A 124 -6.73 14.23 0.65
CA ILE A 124 -5.45 13.66 0.25
C ILE A 124 -4.31 14.30 1.06
N LYS A 125 -3.37 13.47 1.52
CA LYS A 125 -2.20 13.88 2.29
C LYS A 125 -0.95 13.91 1.42
N ILE A 126 -0.20 15.00 1.49
CA ILE A 126 1.03 15.20 0.70
C ILE A 126 2.17 15.59 1.65
N ALA A 127 3.26 14.82 1.64
CA ALA A 127 4.50 15.18 2.31
C ALA A 127 5.43 15.91 1.35
N VAL A 128 6.03 17.01 1.80
CA VAL A 128 7.04 17.78 1.05
C VAL A 128 8.37 17.65 1.78
N ILE A 129 9.33 16.94 1.18
CA ILE A 129 10.70 16.75 1.69
C ILE A 129 11.61 17.79 1.03
N ASP A 130 12.01 18.80 1.81
CA ASP A 130 12.60 20.03 1.28
C ASP A 130 13.33 20.85 2.40
N THR A 131 13.52 22.16 2.24
CA THR A 131 14.10 23.10 3.21
C THR A 131 13.17 23.45 4.39
N GLY A 132 12.00 22.82 4.48
CA GLY A 132 10.94 23.14 5.43
C GLY A 132 9.81 23.97 4.79
N ILE A 133 8.84 24.41 5.59
CA ILE A 133 7.74 25.28 5.10
C ILE A 133 7.44 26.37 6.12
N ASP A 134 7.29 27.63 5.66
CA ASP A 134 6.72 28.72 6.47
C ASP A 134 5.24 28.46 6.76
N SER A 135 4.96 27.78 7.88
CA SER A 135 3.60 27.55 8.37
C SER A 135 2.87 28.80 8.86
N THR A 136 3.53 29.98 8.87
CA THR A 136 2.88 31.27 9.15
C THR A 136 2.44 32.01 7.88
N HIS A 137 2.81 31.50 6.70
CA HIS A 137 2.38 32.07 5.43
C HIS A 137 0.85 31.94 5.27
N PRO A 138 0.09 33.04 5.04
CA PRO A 138 -1.37 33.05 5.24
C PRO A 138 -2.17 32.27 4.19
N ASP A 139 -1.55 31.90 3.06
CA ASP A 139 -2.15 31.05 2.03
C ASP A 139 -1.74 29.57 2.16
N LEU A 140 -0.95 29.18 3.17
CA LEU A 140 -0.58 27.79 3.44
C LEU A 140 -1.23 27.28 4.73
N THR A 141 -1.70 26.03 4.72
CA THR A 141 -2.16 25.32 5.92
C THR A 141 -1.37 24.04 6.07
N ILE A 142 -0.42 24.02 7.00
CA ILE A 142 0.45 22.87 7.26
C ILE A 142 -0.10 22.06 8.44
N LYS A 143 -0.26 20.75 8.24
CA LYS A 143 -0.95 19.86 9.19
C LYS A 143 -0.09 19.45 10.38
N ASP A 144 1.15 19.08 10.07
CA ASP A 144 2.19 18.60 10.99
C ASP A 144 3.54 18.68 10.25
N GLY A 145 4.65 18.62 10.96
CA GLY A 145 5.97 18.66 10.34
C GLY A 145 7.11 18.22 11.24
N ALA A 146 8.26 17.92 10.65
CA ALA A 146 9.48 17.55 11.34
C ALA A 146 10.74 18.07 10.63
N CYS A 147 11.86 18.09 11.35
CA CYS A 147 13.17 18.41 10.81
C CYS A 147 14.16 17.30 11.12
N PHE A 148 14.95 16.93 10.11
CA PHE A 148 15.94 15.87 10.15
C PHE A 148 17.34 16.33 9.73
N VAL A 149 17.51 17.63 9.43
CA VAL A 149 18.75 18.22 8.92
C VAL A 149 19.92 18.01 9.89
N THR A 150 21.00 17.45 9.37
CA THR A 150 22.25 17.24 10.13
C THR A 150 23.50 17.79 9.43
N THR A 151 23.38 18.37 8.23
CA THR A 151 24.47 19.09 7.53
C THR A 151 25.03 20.25 8.33
N THR A 152 24.16 20.98 9.03
CA THR A 152 24.49 22.25 9.72
C THR A 152 23.98 22.24 11.17
N GLN A 153 24.86 22.62 12.12
CA GLN A 153 24.54 22.62 13.54
C GLN A 153 23.39 23.59 13.85
N ASN A 154 22.39 23.12 14.63
CA ASN A 154 21.17 23.85 14.98
C ASN A 154 20.19 24.14 13.83
N ALA A 155 20.31 23.52 12.66
CA ALA A 155 19.36 23.69 11.55
C ALA A 155 17.90 23.40 11.95
N CYS A 156 17.67 22.42 12.84
CA CYS A 156 16.34 22.10 13.37
C CYS A 156 15.89 22.95 14.57
N ARG A 157 16.59 24.04 14.93
CA ARG A 157 16.25 24.88 16.11
C ARG A 157 14.82 25.45 16.05
N ASN A 158 14.33 25.75 14.85
CA ASN A 158 12.98 26.28 14.62
C ASN A 158 12.01 25.19 14.11
N GLY A 159 12.32 23.91 14.37
CA GLY A 159 11.54 22.78 13.85
C GLY A 159 11.61 22.73 12.32
N PHE A 160 10.45 22.55 11.67
CA PHE A 160 10.31 22.44 10.22
C PHE A 160 10.14 23.79 9.49
N MET A 161 10.33 24.92 10.18
CA MET A 161 10.20 26.24 9.56
C MET A 161 11.27 26.45 8.48
N ASP A 162 10.86 27.05 7.37
CA ASP A 162 11.72 27.33 6.23
C ASP A 162 12.63 28.55 6.49
N ASP A 163 13.92 28.39 6.26
CA ASP A 163 14.97 29.42 6.37
C ASP A 163 15.74 29.62 5.04
N ASN A 164 15.33 28.91 3.98
CA ASN A 164 15.82 29.07 2.61
C ASN A 164 14.75 29.68 1.70
N GLY A 165 13.51 29.16 1.79
CA GLY A 165 12.32 29.60 1.07
C GLY A 165 11.85 28.66 -0.04
N HIS A 166 12.69 27.72 -0.48
CA HIS A 166 12.38 26.79 -1.57
C HIS A 166 11.22 25.83 -1.22
N GLY A 167 11.23 25.20 -0.05
CA GLY A 167 10.15 24.29 0.36
C GLY A 167 8.80 24.98 0.53
N THR A 168 8.79 26.24 0.95
CA THR A 168 7.59 27.10 0.94
C THR A 168 7.09 27.40 -0.46
N HIS A 169 7.99 27.55 -1.44
CA HIS A 169 7.65 27.74 -2.86
C HIS A 169 7.00 26.49 -3.46
N VAL A 170 7.64 25.33 -3.25
CA VAL A 170 7.12 24.01 -3.63
C VAL A 170 5.73 23.76 -3.03
N ALA A 171 5.56 24.03 -1.72
CA ALA A 171 4.28 23.85 -1.03
C ALA A 171 3.16 24.73 -1.59
N GLY A 172 3.44 25.96 -2.03
CA GLY A 172 2.45 26.84 -2.64
C GLY A 172 1.95 26.36 -4.00
N ILE A 173 2.83 25.79 -4.83
CA ILE A 173 2.43 25.19 -6.13
C ILE A 173 1.46 24.04 -5.87
N ILE A 174 1.68 23.25 -4.81
CA ILE A 174 0.77 22.17 -4.41
C ILE A 174 -0.54 22.74 -3.87
N ALA A 175 -0.51 23.56 -2.81
CA ALA A 175 -1.69 23.78 -1.95
C ALA A 175 -1.92 25.22 -1.46
N ALA A 176 -1.45 26.26 -2.18
CA ALA A 176 -1.82 27.64 -1.82
C ALA A 176 -3.34 27.85 -1.88
N ASN A 177 -3.92 28.47 -0.84
CA ASN A 177 -5.37 28.52 -0.61
C ASN A 177 -6.05 29.84 -1.01
N ASN A 178 -5.36 30.77 -1.68
CA ASN A 178 -5.95 31.99 -2.26
C ASN A 178 -6.67 32.86 -1.20
N THR A 179 -6.10 32.92 0.00
CA THR A 179 -6.66 33.58 1.19
C THR A 179 -6.34 35.08 1.21
N THR A 180 -5.15 35.46 0.72
CA THR A 180 -4.67 36.86 0.75
C THR A 180 -4.37 37.46 -0.62
N LYS A 181 -4.16 36.62 -1.65
CA LYS A 181 -3.87 37.04 -3.03
C LYS A 181 -4.49 36.11 -4.06
N PRO A 182 -4.61 36.53 -5.33
CA PRO A 182 -5.10 35.70 -6.44
C PRO A 182 -4.10 34.63 -6.89
N PHE A 183 -3.61 33.81 -5.95
CA PHE A 183 -2.74 32.65 -6.21
C PHE A 183 -3.30 31.42 -5.50
N ILE A 184 -3.47 30.35 -6.27
CA ILE A 184 -4.07 29.10 -5.81
C ILE A 184 -3.19 27.94 -6.29
N GLY A 185 -2.90 26.99 -5.41
CA GLY A 185 -2.16 25.78 -5.72
C GLY A 185 -3.00 24.82 -6.56
N VAL A 186 -2.35 23.79 -7.11
CA VAL A 186 -2.99 22.76 -7.92
C VAL A 186 -4.08 21.99 -7.15
N ALA A 187 -3.80 21.66 -5.89
CA ALA A 187 -4.61 20.88 -4.97
C ALA A 187 -4.77 21.63 -3.62
N PRO A 188 -5.49 22.77 -3.60
CA PRO A 188 -5.53 23.68 -2.45
C PRO A 188 -6.08 23.05 -1.17
N ASN A 189 -7.00 22.09 -1.28
CA ASN A 189 -7.63 21.40 -0.15
C ASN A 189 -6.82 20.17 0.35
N SER A 190 -5.63 19.89 -0.19
CA SER A 190 -4.79 18.81 0.30
C SER A 190 -4.16 19.10 1.66
N THR A 191 -4.01 18.05 2.45
CA THR A 191 -3.39 18.09 3.77
C THR A 191 -1.87 18.00 3.62
N VAL A 192 -1.18 19.15 3.66
CA VAL A 192 0.27 19.22 3.47
C VAL A 192 1.02 18.97 4.78
N TYR A 193 2.10 18.20 4.71
CA TYR A 193 3.03 17.91 5.79
C TYR A 193 4.43 18.44 5.44
N ALA A 194 5.07 19.16 6.36
CA ALA A 194 6.37 19.79 6.17
C ALA A 194 7.51 18.89 6.67
N ILE A 195 8.43 18.49 5.78
CA ILE A 195 9.58 17.67 6.15
C ILE A 195 10.86 18.43 5.78
N LYS A 196 11.48 19.05 6.77
CA LYS A 196 12.74 19.78 6.61
C LYS A 196 13.91 18.79 6.63
N ALA A 197 14.42 18.45 5.45
CA ALA A 197 15.58 17.58 5.23
C ALA A 197 16.77 18.32 4.58
N MET A 198 16.63 19.63 4.30
CA MET A 198 17.70 20.49 3.79
C MET A 198 17.87 21.75 4.65
N ASP A 199 19.10 22.25 4.74
CA ASP A 199 19.47 23.45 5.52
C ASP A 199 19.18 24.78 4.79
N ALA A 200 19.56 25.89 5.43
CA ALA A 200 19.34 27.24 4.93
C ALA A 200 20.08 27.52 3.61
N GLU A 201 21.17 26.81 3.32
CA GLU A 201 21.87 26.87 2.03
C GLU A 201 21.25 25.94 0.98
N GLY A 202 20.22 25.17 1.32
CA GLY A 202 19.59 24.20 0.44
C GLY A 202 20.39 22.90 0.30
N ARG A 203 21.13 22.51 1.35
CA ARG A 203 21.92 21.26 1.38
C ARG A 203 21.32 20.26 2.36
N GLY A 204 21.23 18.99 1.96
CA GLY A 204 20.76 17.90 2.82
C GLY A 204 21.61 16.65 2.66
N ASN A 205 21.75 15.83 3.70
CA ASN A 205 22.38 14.51 3.55
C ASN A 205 21.34 13.49 3.04
N THR A 206 21.78 12.48 2.30
CA THR A 206 20.90 11.38 1.86
C THR A 206 20.23 10.69 3.05
N SER A 207 20.95 10.56 4.18
CA SER A 207 20.39 10.14 5.47
C SER A 207 19.17 10.96 5.96
N ASP A 208 19.20 12.28 5.79
CA ASP A 208 18.15 13.19 6.27
C ASP A 208 16.87 13.02 5.43
N LEU A 209 17.01 12.82 4.12
CA LEU A 209 15.90 12.52 3.19
C LEU A 209 15.26 11.16 3.51
N ILE A 210 16.06 10.11 3.75
CA ILE A 210 15.56 8.78 4.15
C ILE A 210 14.72 8.88 5.42
N LYS A 211 15.19 9.65 6.43
CA LYS A 211 14.42 9.86 7.67
C LYS A 211 13.09 10.57 7.42
N GLY A 212 13.08 11.52 6.47
CA GLY A 212 11.87 12.14 5.96
C GLY A 212 10.87 11.13 5.36
N ILE A 213 11.34 10.21 4.52
CA ILE A 213 10.48 9.18 3.91
C ILE A 213 9.90 8.23 4.97
N GLU A 214 10.69 7.80 5.97
CA GLU A 214 10.16 7.01 7.09
C GLU A 214 9.04 7.73 7.85
N TRP A 215 9.25 9.00 8.19
CA TRP A 215 8.27 9.81 8.92
C TRP A 215 6.98 10.07 8.10
N ALA A 216 7.10 10.15 6.77
CA ALA A 216 5.97 10.24 5.85
C ALA A 216 5.16 8.93 5.78
N MET A 217 5.84 7.77 5.71
CA MET A 217 5.19 6.45 5.79
C MET A 217 4.42 6.27 7.10
N GLU A 218 5.00 6.66 8.25
CA GLU A 218 4.34 6.60 9.55
C GLU A 218 3.02 7.37 9.62
N ARG A 219 2.91 8.49 8.87
CA ARG A 219 1.70 9.32 8.75
C ARG A 219 0.70 8.82 7.72
N LYS A 220 1.06 7.79 6.96
CA LYS A 220 0.28 7.23 5.84
C LYS A 220 -0.15 8.34 4.90
N VAL A 221 0.83 9.10 4.40
CA VAL A 221 0.58 10.08 3.33
C VAL A 221 0.31 9.36 2.02
N ASP A 222 -0.46 9.97 1.12
CA ASP A 222 -0.77 9.40 -0.18
C ASP A 222 0.36 9.69 -1.20
N ILE A 223 1.04 10.82 -1.03
CA ILE A 223 2.05 11.35 -1.96
C ILE A 223 3.25 11.91 -1.18
N ILE A 224 4.46 11.64 -1.67
CA ILE A 224 5.71 12.27 -1.24
C ILE A 224 6.27 13.06 -2.42
N ASN A 225 6.48 14.36 -2.24
CA ASN A 225 7.19 15.23 -3.18
C ASN A 225 8.63 15.44 -2.69
N ILE A 226 9.61 15.11 -3.54
CA ILE A 226 11.04 15.34 -3.30
C ILE A 226 11.59 16.30 -4.36
N SER A 227 11.74 17.57 -4.01
CA SER A 227 12.21 18.62 -4.93
C SER A 227 13.72 18.88 -4.81
N ALA A 228 14.49 17.82 -4.60
CA ALA A 228 15.95 17.83 -4.39
C ALA A 228 16.61 16.61 -5.07
N SER A 229 17.87 16.73 -5.50
CA SER A 229 18.54 15.70 -6.30
C SER A 229 20.05 15.54 -6.03
N THR A 230 20.57 14.34 -6.31
CA THR A 230 21.99 13.97 -6.26
C THR A 230 22.37 13.08 -7.44
N ASP A 231 23.61 13.17 -7.92
CA ASP A 231 24.13 12.37 -9.03
C ASP A 231 24.60 10.96 -8.62
N VAL A 232 24.50 10.60 -7.33
CA VAL A 232 24.96 9.30 -6.80
C VAL A 232 23.79 8.37 -6.42
N ASP A 233 23.88 7.09 -6.82
CA ASP A 233 22.97 6.02 -6.39
C ASP A 233 23.22 5.66 -4.92
N SER A 234 22.16 5.48 -4.14
CA SER A 234 22.25 5.07 -2.73
C SER A 234 21.28 3.91 -2.47
N THR A 235 21.81 2.77 -2.06
CA THR A 235 20.99 1.56 -1.87
C THR A 235 19.97 1.68 -0.72
N PRO A 236 20.33 2.26 0.46
CA PRO A 236 19.37 2.67 1.49
C PRO A 236 18.27 3.60 0.97
N PHE A 237 18.63 4.58 0.13
CA PHE A 237 17.67 5.56 -0.38
C PHE A 237 16.66 4.92 -1.33
N ARG A 238 17.14 4.09 -2.25
CA ARG A 238 16.31 3.22 -3.10
C ARG A 238 15.36 2.35 -2.28
N PHE A 239 15.86 1.63 -1.27
CA PHE A 239 15.02 0.75 -0.45
C PHE A 239 13.96 1.51 0.36
N ALA A 240 14.28 2.71 0.86
CA ALA A 240 13.29 3.55 1.55
C ALA A 240 12.14 3.97 0.61
N ILE A 241 12.48 4.31 -0.64
CA ILE A 241 11.53 4.69 -1.68
C ILE A 241 10.71 3.49 -2.15
N GLU A 242 11.33 2.35 -2.44
CA GLU A 242 10.63 1.10 -2.78
C GLU A 242 9.68 0.68 -1.65
N LYS A 243 10.05 0.87 -0.38
CA LYS A 243 9.19 0.57 0.77
C LYS A 243 8.00 1.54 0.89
N ALA A 244 8.17 2.82 0.57
CA ALA A 244 7.06 3.78 0.49
C ALA A 244 6.12 3.43 -0.68
N HIS A 245 6.68 3.14 -1.86
CA HIS A 245 5.95 2.69 -3.03
C HIS A 245 5.12 1.43 -2.76
N ASN A 246 5.71 0.42 -2.11
CA ASN A 246 5.03 -0.82 -1.75
C ASN A 246 3.96 -0.67 -0.65
N GLN A 247 3.90 0.49 0.04
CA GLN A 247 2.78 0.86 0.91
C GLN A 247 1.64 1.61 0.17
N GLY A 248 1.74 1.75 -1.16
CA GLY A 248 0.76 2.44 -1.98
C GLY A 248 0.97 3.96 -2.06
N ILE A 249 2.11 4.46 -1.61
CA ILE A 249 2.46 5.89 -1.67
C ILE A 249 3.04 6.23 -3.05
N LEU A 250 2.61 7.35 -3.62
CA LEU A 250 3.21 7.91 -4.84
C LEU A 250 4.46 8.72 -4.48
N VAL A 251 5.60 8.43 -5.09
CA VAL A 251 6.83 9.23 -4.92
C VAL A 251 7.09 10.02 -6.20
N VAL A 252 7.11 11.34 -6.10
CA VAL A 252 7.32 12.28 -7.20
C VAL A 252 8.60 13.04 -6.94
N ALA A 253 9.50 13.10 -7.93
CA ALA A 253 10.78 13.77 -7.76
C ALA A 253 11.18 14.65 -8.96
N ALA A 254 11.89 15.72 -8.64
CA ALA A 254 12.56 16.58 -9.60
C ALA A 254 13.63 15.79 -10.37
N ALA A 255 13.60 15.82 -11.71
CA ALA A 255 14.55 15.03 -12.52
C ALA A 255 16.01 15.50 -12.46
N GLY A 256 16.27 16.73 -12.00
CA GLY A 256 17.59 17.35 -11.92
C GLY A 256 17.76 18.53 -12.88
N ASN A 257 18.67 19.44 -12.54
CA ASN A 257 18.90 20.70 -13.28
C ASN A 257 20.23 20.71 -14.09
N LYS A 258 20.98 19.60 -14.10
CA LYS A 258 22.25 19.44 -14.86
C LYS A 258 22.04 19.05 -16.34
N GLY A 259 20.86 19.33 -16.89
CA GLY A 259 20.51 19.06 -18.29
C GLY A 259 21.35 19.87 -19.28
N LYS A 260 21.73 19.26 -20.39
CA LYS A 260 22.48 19.96 -21.44
C LYS A 260 21.53 20.74 -22.34
N ARG A 261 21.91 21.94 -22.79
CA ARG A 261 21.13 22.78 -23.71
C ARG A 261 20.65 22.03 -24.97
N ASN A 262 21.46 21.12 -25.51
CA ASN A 262 21.13 20.30 -26.68
C ASN A 262 20.25 19.07 -26.39
N GLY A 263 19.90 18.82 -25.13
CA GLY A 263 19.09 17.67 -24.69
C GLY A 263 19.75 16.30 -24.91
N LEU A 264 21.09 16.23 -24.95
CA LEU A 264 21.82 14.98 -25.19
C LEU A 264 22.43 14.36 -23.93
N GLY A 265 22.18 13.07 -23.77
CA GLY A 265 22.68 12.24 -22.69
C GLY A 265 21.63 12.00 -21.60
N ASP A 266 21.91 11.00 -20.78
CA ASP A 266 21.19 10.78 -19.53
C ASP A 266 21.83 11.63 -18.43
N THR A 267 21.08 12.60 -17.93
CA THR A 267 21.43 13.49 -16.82
C THR A 267 20.35 13.48 -15.74
N VAL A 268 19.50 12.43 -15.69
CA VAL A 268 18.49 12.28 -14.64
C VAL A 268 19.18 11.86 -13.36
N GLU A 269 18.90 12.58 -12.29
CA GLU A 269 19.51 12.44 -10.97
C GLU A 269 18.62 11.59 -10.03
N TYR A 270 19.20 11.12 -8.92
CA TYR A 270 18.47 10.41 -7.88
C TYR A 270 17.80 11.41 -6.92
N PRO A 271 16.59 11.12 -6.41
CA PRO A 271 15.86 9.85 -6.52
C PRO A 271 15.04 9.65 -7.80
N ALA A 272 14.88 10.66 -8.65
CA ALA A 272 14.04 10.57 -9.85
C ALA A 272 14.46 9.46 -10.83
N LYS A 273 15.73 9.04 -10.81
CA LYS A 273 16.23 7.93 -11.62
C LYS A 273 15.77 6.53 -11.15
N TYR A 274 15.17 6.38 -9.97
CA TYR A 274 14.65 5.08 -9.50
C TYR A 274 13.32 4.71 -10.20
N GLU A 275 13.14 3.43 -10.54
CA GLU A 275 11.98 2.94 -11.31
C GLU A 275 10.62 3.16 -10.62
N THR A 276 10.61 3.18 -9.28
CA THR A 276 9.43 3.42 -8.44
C THR A 276 9.12 4.92 -8.21
N VAL A 277 9.87 5.82 -8.84
CA VAL A 277 9.72 7.28 -8.71
C VAL A 277 9.24 7.89 -10.01
N ILE A 278 8.29 8.81 -9.91
CA ILE A 278 7.78 9.60 -11.03
C ILE A 278 8.76 10.75 -11.28
N ALA A 279 9.60 10.60 -12.31
CA ALA A 279 10.63 11.56 -12.69
C ALA A 279 10.04 12.72 -13.50
N VAL A 280 10.15 13.95 -12.97
CA VAL A 280 9.50 15.13 -13.56
C VAL A 280 10.49 16.08 -14.21
N ALA A 281 10.38 16.22 -15.54
CA ALA A 281 11.10 17.21 -16.34
C ALA A 281 10.43 18.60 -16.28
N ALA A 282 11.21 19.66 -16.45
CA ALA A 282 10.75 21.04 -16.48
C ALA A 282 10.55 21.55 -17.92
N ILE A 283 9.40 22.20 -18.14
CA ILE A 283 9.13 22.98 -19.35
C ILE A 283 8.90 24.47 -19.04
N ASN A 284 9.01 25.27 -20.09
CA ASN A 284 8.70 26.68 -20.13
C ASN A 284 7.33 27.00 -20.77
N SER A 285 6.96 28.27 -20.78
CA SER A 285 5.66 28.76 -21.28
C SER A 285 5.42 28.59 -22.78
N GLN A 286 6.40 28.09 -23.55
CA GLN A 286 6.26 27.71 -24.96
C GLN A 286 6.15 26.17 -25.13
N ASN A 287 5.92 25.44 -24.04
CA ASN A 287 5.95 23.97 -23.98
C ASN A 287 7.26 23.38 -24.52
N LYS A 288 8.39 24.03 -24.27
CA LYS A 288 9.73 23.51 -24.57
C LYS A 288 10.41 23.08 -23.29
N ARG A 289 11.18 21.99 -23.36
CA ARG A 289 12.08 21.57 -22.28
C ARG A 289 12.97 22.76 -21.90
N SER A 290 12.93 23.17 -20.64
CA SER A 290 13.82 24.19 -20.10
C SER A 290 15.27 23.75 -20.26
N GLU A 291 16.18 24.67 -20.59
CA GLU A 291 17.54 24.27 -21.00
C GLU A 291 18.28 23.44 -19.93
N PHE A 292 18.04 23.77 -18.66
CA PHE A 292 18.54 23.07 -17.47
C PHE A 292 17.88 21.71 -17.18
N SER A 293 16.65 21.46 -17.65
CA SER A 293 15.92 20.24 -17.24
C SER A 293 16.68 18.99 -17.65
N ALA A 294 16.87 18.06 -16.72
CA ALA A 294 17.47 16.77 -17.02
C ALA A 294 16.77 16.06 -18.19
N THR A 295 17.54 15.25 -18.93
CA THR A 295 17.07 14.38 -20.01
C THR A 295 17.50 12.95 -19.75
N GLY A 296 16.73 11.96 -20.18
CA GLY A 296 17.06 10.54 -20.03
C GLY A 296 15.83 9.63 -20.20
N ALA A 297 16.06 8.34 -20.38
CA ALA A 297 14.99 7.35 -20.57
C ALA A 297 14.08 7.19 -19.33
N THR A 298 14.56 7.61 -18.15
CA THR A 298 13.81 7.60 -16.90
C THR A 298 12.88 8.80 -16.73
N ILE A 299 12.95 9.87 -17.54
CA ILE A 299 11.93 10.94 -17.53
C ILE A 299 10.56 10.32 -17.78
N GLU A 300 9.58 10.59 -16.93
CA GLU A 300 8.24 9.99 -17.01
C GLU A 300 7.21 11.00 -17.51
N VAL A 301 7.21 12.22 -16.98
CA VAL A 301 6.36 13.32 -17.45
C VAL A 301 7.11 14.65 -17.39
N ALA A 302 6.63 15.61 -18.18
CA ALA A 302 7.01 17.00 -18.09
C ALA A 302 5.94 17.83 -17.34
N ALA A 303 6.38 18.85 -16.62
CA ALA A 303 5.49 19.80 -15.96
C ALA A 303 6.08 21.23 -15.98
N PRO A 304 5.25 22.27 -15.72
CA PRO A 304 5.71 23.65 -15.66
C PRO A 304 6.80 23.85 -14.60
N GLY A 305 8.02 24.19 -15.03
CA GLY A 305 9.17 24.35 -14.14
C GLY A 305 9.98 25.62 -14.38
N GLU A 306 9.71 26.36 -15.44
CA GLU A 306 10.34 27.67 -15.67
C GLU A 306 9.44 28.81 -15.17
N ASN A 307 10.01 29.63 -14.30
CA ASN A 307 9.48 30.92 -13.85
C ASN A 307 8.12 30.80 -13.14
N MET A 308 8.06 29.87 -12.20
CA MET A 308 6.85 29.58 -11.45
C MET A 308 6.72 30.55 -10.27
N TYR A 309 5.58 31.24 -10.22
CA TYR A 309 5.20 32.10 -9.12
C TYR A 309 4.58 31.25 -8.02
N SER A 310 5.00 31.43 -6.77
CA SER A 310 4.45 30.71 -5.62
C SER A 310 4.72 31.44 -4.31
N THR A 311 4.19 30.92 -3.21
CA THR A 311 4.39 31.42 -1.84
C THR A 311 5.86 31.37 -1.43
N PHE A 312 6.29 32.27 -0.57
CA PHE A 312 7.68 32.39 -0.12
C PHE A 312 7.72 33.02 1.29
N PRO A 313 8.69 32.70 2.16
CA PRO A 313 8.72 33.27 3.50
C PRO A 313 8.96 34.78 3.42
N LEU A 314 8.06 35.57 3.99
CA LEU A 314 8.06 37.04 3.85
C LEU A 314 9.38 37.70 4.30
N MET A 315 10.08 37.09 5.27
CA MET A 315 11.36 37.56 5.78
C MET A 315 12.56 37.27 4.87
N LEU A 316 12.41 36.34 3.92
CA LEU A 316 13.43 35.95 2.94
C LEU A 316 13.17 36.57 1.56
N ASP A 317 11.95 37.05 1.33
CA ASP A 317 11.51 37.69 0.10
C ASP A 317 12.31 38.97 -0.19
N ARG A 318 13.06 38.96 -1.31
CA ARG A 318 14.03 39.98 -1.71
C ARG A 318 13.87 40.41 -3.16
N ASP A 319 12.75 40.10 -3.81
CA ASP A 319 12.56 40.36 -5.25
C ASP A 319 12.24 41.83 -5.60
N GLY A 320 12.19 42.70 -4.59
CA GLY A 320 11.85 44.12 -4.70
C GLY A 320 10.40 44.43 -4.33
N ASN A 321 9.56 43.41 -4.15
CA ASN A 321 8.18 43.52 -3.72
C ASN A 321 7.93 42.52 -2.58
N PRO A 322 8.47 42.75 -1.35
CA PRO A 322 8.42 41.78 -0.25
C PRO A 322 6.97 41.56 0.19
N ASN A 323 6.38 40.51 -0.36
CA ASN A 323 4.94 40.29 -0.37
C ASN A 323 4.57 38.86 0.04
N GLY A 324 5.56 37.98 0.22
CA GLY A 324 5.41 36.58 0.60
C GLY A 324 5.33 35.64 -0.60
N TYR A 325 5.78 36.06 -1.78
CA TYR A 325 5.68 35.28 -3.01
C TYR A 325 6.80 35.66 -3.95
N THR A 326 7.35 34.70 -4.69
CA THR A 326 8.39 34.99 -5.68
C THR A 326 8.39 34.00 -6.86
N LEU A 327 9.26 34.27 -7.84
CA LEU A 327 9.45 33.49 -9.06
C LEU A 327 10.71 32.61 -8.95
N GLN A 328 10.57 31.29 -9.11
CA GLN A 328 11.69 30.34 -9.17
C GLN A 328 11.60 29.44 -10.42
N SER A 329 12.74 28.89 -10.83
CA SER A 329 12.87 27.97 -11.97
C SER A 329 13.70 26.75 -11.59
N GLY A 330 13.19 25.56 -11.93
CA GLY A 330 13.85 24.27 -11.71
C GLY A 330 12.90 23.09 -11.93
N THR A 331 13.44 21.87 -12.08
CA THR A 331 12.62 20.65 -12.00
C THR A 331 11.92 20.51 -10.64
N SER A 332 12.47 21.17 -9.61
CA SER A 332 11.88 21.34 -8.28
C SER A 332 10.53 22.05 -8.26
N MET A 333 10.26 22.94 -9.22
CA MET A 333 8.95 23.59 -9.42
C MET A 333 8.00 22.75 -10.29
N ALA A 334 8.55 21.84 -11.12
CA ALA A 334 7.78 20.95 -11.97
C ALA A 334 7.17 19.77 -11.16
N ALA A 335 7.95 19.16 -10.26
CA ALA A 335 7.50 18.09 -9.37
C ALA A 335 6.18 18.40 -8.61
N PRO A 336 6.00 19.56 -7.94
CA PRO A 336 4.77 19.86 -7.20
C PRO A 336 3.52 20.00 -8.08
N PHE A 337 3.63 20.33 -9.37
CA PHE A 337 2.49 20.25 -10.29
C PHE A 337 2.00 18.80 -10.44
N VAL A 338 2.93 17.85 -10.57
CA VAL A 338 2.60 16.42 -10.68
C VAL A 338 2.05 15.88 -9.37
N SER A 339 2.66 16.21 -8.23
CA SER A 339 2.16 15.86 -6.89
C SER A 339 0.74 16.39 -6.66
N GLY A 340 0.47 17.65 -7.03
CA GLY A 340 -0.86 18.23 -6.95
C GLY A 340 -1.86 17.51 -7.87
N ILE A 341 -1.50 17.25 -9.14
CA ILE A 341 -2.39 16.57 -10.09
C ILE A 341 -2.72 15.15 -9.66
N LEU A 342 -1.75 14.41 -9.13
CA LEU A 342 -1.97 13.09 -8.54
C LEU A 342 -2.92 13.14 -7.33
N ALA A 343 -2.91 14.22 -6.54
CA ALA A 343 -3.91 14.41 -5.49
C ALA A 343 -5.32 14.66 -6.04
N LEU A 344 -5.45 15.36 -7.17
CA LEU A 344 -6.73 15.50 -7.88
C LEU A 344 -7.21 14.12 -8.38
N TYR A 345 -6.30 13.32 -8.93
CA TYR A 345 -6.60 11.97 -9.43
C TYR A 345 -7.02 11.03 -8.28
N LYS A 346 -6.33 11.07 -7.14
CA LYS A 346 -6.65 10.28 -5.95
C LYS A 346 -7.96 10.72 -5.30
N GLN A 347 -8.27 12.01 -5.26
CA GLN A 347 -9.58 12.48 -4.78
C GLN A 347 -10.72 11.99 -5.68
N GLN A 348 -10.55 12.04 -7.01
CA GLN A 348 -11.56 11.53 -7.95
C GLN A 348 -11.69 10.00 -7.88
N ASN A 349 -10.59 9.29 -7.65
CA ASN A 349 -10.52 7.83 -7.72
C ASN A 349 -9.87 7.25 -6.44
N PRO A 350 -10.51 7.35 -5.26
CA PRO A 350 -9.89 7.02 -3.98
C PRO A 350 -9.42 5.56 -3.87
N MET A 351 -10.10 4.66 -4.59
CA MET A 351 -9.80 3.22 -4.60
C MET A 351 -8.64 2.81 -5.52
N LEU A 352 -8.12 3.69 -6.37
CA LEU A 352 -6.99 3.33 -7.24
C LEU A 352 -5.67 3.25 -6.45
N THR A 353 -4.86 2.27 -6.83
CA THR A 353 -3.48 2.13 -6.35
C THR A 353 -2.59 3.23 -6.92
N ASN A 354 -1.42 3.43 -6.32
CA ASN A 354 -0.38 4.30 -6.86
C ASN A 354 -0.03 3.94 -8.32
N GLU A 355 0.16 2.67 -8.65
CA GLU A 355 0.45 2.24 -10.03
C GLU A 355 -0.68 2.56 -11.02
N GLN A 356 -1.94 2.42 -10.60
CA GLN A 356 -3.09 2.80 -11.45
C GLN A 356 -3.19 4.33 -11.65
N LEU A 357 -2.84 5.11 -10.63
CA LEU A 357 -2.81 6.58 -10.70
C LEU A 357 -1.63 7.07 -11.54
N ARG A 358 -0.48 6.39 -11.47
CA ARG A 358 0.68 6.57 -12.33
C ARG A 358 0.32 6.28 -13.79
N GLY A 359 -0.30 5.14 -14.08
CA GLY A 359 -0.78 4.83 -15.44
C GLY A 359 -1.83 5.80 -15.99
N LEU A 360 -2.66 6.43 -15.12
CA LEU A 360 -3.51 7.54 -15.54
C LEU A 360 -2.70 8.80 -15.89
N LEU A 361 -1.60 9.08 -15.17
CA LEU A 361 -0.72 10.22 -15.42
C LEU A 361 -0.08 10.13 -16.81
N GLU A 362 0.47 8.96 -17.13
CA GLU A 362 1.05 8.63 -18.44
C GLU A 362 0.01 8.78 -19.56
N LYS A 363 -1.16 8.17 -19.38
CA LYS A 363 -2.25 8.14 -20.38
C LYS A 363 -2.84 9.51 -20.68
N ASN A 364 -2.92 10.38 -19.67
CA ASN A 364 -3.53 11.71 -19.78
C ASN A 364 -2.51 12.81 -20.14
N ALA A 365 -1.20 12.50 -20.18
CA ALA A 365 -0.19 13.45 -20.57
C ALA A 365 -0.44 13.99 -22.00
N PHE A 366 -0.28 15.29 -22.19
CA PHE A 366 -0.38 15.94 -23.48
C PHE A 366 0.97 15.83 -24.23
N PRO A 367 1.06 15.12 -25.36
CA PRO A 367 2.35 14.86 -26.02
C PRO A 367 3.06 16.15 -26.45
N LEU A 368 4.36 16.26 -26.14
CA LEU A 368 5.20 17.41 -26.49
C LEU A 368 6.35 17.08 -27.45
N GLY A 369 6.77 15.82 -27.50
CA GLY A 369 7.81 15.30 -28.39
C GLY A 369 7.28 14.21 -29.31
N ASP A 370 7.98 13.07 -29.34
CA ASP A 370 7.61 11.92 -30.17
C ASP A 370 6.38 11.18 -29.63
N ILE A 371 5.78 10.29 -30.43
CA ILE A 371 4.64 9.48 -29.98
C ILE A 371 5.15 8.38 -29.05
N GLY A 372 4.76 8.45 -27.78
CA GLY A 372 5.18 7.52 -26.72
C GLY A 372 6.01 8.24 -25.66
N ARG A 373 6.86 7.49 -24.94
CA ARG A 373 7.77 8.04 -23.95
C ARG A 373 9.08 8.49 -24.62
N ASP A 374 9.40 9.78 -24.52
CA ASP A 374 10.67 10.34 -25.02
C ASP A 374 11.60 10.82 -23.89
N ALA A 375 12.88 11.03 -24.21
CA ALA A 375 13.91 11.35 -23.23
C ALA A 375 13.92 12.81 -22.73
N TRP A 376 13.04 13.68 -23.23
CA TRP A 376 12.94 15.11 -22.89
C TRP A 376 11.66 15.44 -22.12
N TYR A 377 10.56 14.77 -22.46
CA TYR A 377 9.23 15.04 -21.92
C TYR A 377 8.57 13.81 -21.29
N GLY A 378 9.17 12.62 -21.39
CA GLY A 378 8.53 11.38 -20.99
C GLY A 378 7.29 11.15 -21.86
N PHE A 379 6.14 10.88 -21.25
CA PHE A 379 4.85 10.78 -21.95
C PHE A 379 4.25 12.15 -22.36
N GLY A 380 4.86 13.27 -21.94
CA GLY A 380 4.44 14.62 -22.29
C GLY A 380 4.08 15.50 -21.08
N LEU A 381 3.39 16.61 -21.36
CA LEU A 381 2.94 17.56 -20.34
C LEU A 381 1.85 16.94 -19.47
N VAL A 382 2.07 16.83 -18.16
CA VAL A 382 1.06 16.37 -17.22
C VAL A 382 -0.25 17.19 -17.37
N GLN A 383 -1.40 16.52 -17.34
CA GLN A 383 -2.71 17.18 -17.39
C GLN A 383 -3.52 16.82 -16.14
N ALA A 384 -4.15 17.81 -15.54
CA ALA A 384 -5.18 17.62 -14.55
C ALA A 384 -6.39 16.90 -15.17
N VAL A 385 -7.14 16.17 -14.35
CA VAL A 385 -8.30 15.40 -14.80
C VAL A 385 -9.36 16.33 -15.40
N GLU A 386 -9.56 16.23 -16.71
CA GLU A 386 -10.92 16.28 -17.24
C GLU A 386 -11.73 15.20 -16.52
N GLY A 387 -13.00 15.47 -16.21
CA GLY A 387 -13.84 14.55 -15.45
C GLY A 387 -14.09 13.25 -16.21
N ILE A 388 -13.15 12.31 -16.11
CA ILE A 388 -13.31 10.91 -16.51
C ILE A 388 -14.31 10.30 -15.53
N VAL A 389 -15.59 10.54 -15.80
CA VAL A 389 -16.63 9.62 -15.42
C VAL A 389 -16.30 8.35 -16.17
N LEU A 390 -15.64 7.39 -15.49
CA LEU A 390 -15.68 6.00 -15.94
C LEU A 390 -17.17 5.69 -16.13
N GLU A 391 -17.57 5.43 -17.38
CA GLU A 391 -18.99 5.22 -17.67
C GLU A 391 -19.50 4.11 -16.75
N LYS A 392 -20.41 4.46 -15.84
CA LYS A 392 -20.90 3.48 -14.88
C LYS A 392 -21.55 2.34 -15.68
N PRO A 393 -21.13 1.07 -15.52
CA PRO A 393 -21.94 -0.02 -16.00
C PRO A 393 -23.30 0.09 -15.30
N ASN A 394 -24.38 -0.23 -16.01
CA ASN A 394 -25.73 -0.20 -15.43
C ASN A 394 -25.91 -1.38 -14.47
N VAL A 395 -25.22 -1.33 -13.33
CA VAL A 395 -25.35 -2.29 -12.25
C VAL A 395 -26.66 -2.01 -11.53
N THR A 396 -27.40 -3.07 -11.29
CA THR A 396 -28.56 -3.09 -10.41
C THR A 396 -28.20 -3.86 -9.15
N LEU A 397 -28.54 -3.32 -7.99
CA LEU A 397 -28.45 -4.00 -6.70
C LEU A 397 -29.87 -4.23 -6.20
N GLN A 398 -30.18 -5.46 -5.79
CA GLN A 398 -31.48 -5.81 -5.22
C GLN A 398 -31.30 -6.67 -3.96
N VAL A 399 -31.93 -6.28 -2.87
CA VAL A 399 -32.14 -7.15 -1.71
C VAL A 399 -33.33 -8.05 -2.04
N LYS A 400 -33.07 -9.30 -2.42
CA LYS A 400 -34.08 -10.24 -2.93
C LYS A 400 -34.85 -10.94 -1.83
N GLU A 401 -34.14 -11.28 -0.76
CA GLU A 401 -34.66 -11.89 0.46
C GLU A 401 -33.88 -11.26 1.64
N PRO A 402 -34.37 -11.32 2.89
CA PRO A 402 -33.61 -10.84 4.04
C PRO A 402 -32.21 -11.45 4.10
N GLY A 403 -31.18 -10.58 4.17
CA GLY A 403 -29.76 -10.95 4.13
C GLY A 403 -29.21 -11.39 2.76
N PHE A 404 -30.02 -11.41 1.69
CA PHE A 404 -29.61 -11.86 0.36
C PHE A 404 -29.58 -10.69 -0.65
N ILE A 405 -28.38 -10.38 -1.13
CA ILE A 405 -28.11 -9.33 -2.12
C ILE A 405 -27.81 -9.97 -3.47
N GLN A 406 -28.42 -9.44 -4.52
CA GLN A 406 -28.09 -9.76 -5.91
C GLN A 406 -27.65 -8.49 -6.64
N LEU A 407 -26.47 -8.57 -7.25
CA LEU A 407 -25.95 -7.61 -8.22
C LEU A 407 -26.15 -8.18 -9.63
N GLN A 408 -26.53 -7.35 -10.61
CA GLN A 408 -26.59 -7.71 -12.03
C GLN A 408 -26.15 -6.53 -12.90
N TRP A 409 -25.38 -6.76 -13.96
CA TRP A 409 -24.86 -5.72 -14.85
C TRP A 409 -24.82 -6.17 -16.32
N PRO A 410 -24.86 -5.26 -17.31
CA PRO A 410 -24.66 -5.62 -18.70
C PRO A 410 -23.20 -5.95 -19.00
N ALA A 411 -22.96 -6.72 -20.07
CA ALA A 411 -21.64 -6.91 -20.63
C ALA A 411 -20.99 -5.57 -20.99
N VAL A 412 -19.67 -5.46 -20.81
CA VAL A 412 -18.87 -4.27 -21.05
C VAL A 412 -17.86 -4.58 -22.16
N THR A 413 -17.85 -3.76 -23.21
CA THR A 413 -16.92 -3.91 -24.33
C THR A 413 -15.47 -3.89 -23.83
N ASN A 414 -14.65 -4.81 -24.35
CA ASN A 414 -13.24 -5.03 -23.99
C ASN A 414 -12.98 -5.53 -22.55
N ALA A 415 -14.02 -5.75 -21.72
CA ALA A 415 -13.82 -6.38 -20.41
C ALA A 415 -13.45 -7.86 -20.58
N THR A 416 -12.32 -8.25 -20.02
CA THR A 416 -11.81 -9.62 -19.94
C THR A 416 -12.17 -10.29 -18.61
N VAL A 417 -12.47 -9.51 -17.56
CA VAL A 417 -12.95 -10.01 -16.26
C VAL A 417 -13.75 -8.94 -15.50
N TYR A 418 -14.64 -9.37 -14.60
CA TYR A 418 -15.27 -8.51 -13.60
C TYR A 418 -14.72 -8.78 -12.20
N GLN A 419 -14.24 -7.75 -11.54
CA GLN A 419 -13.83 -7.80 -10.14
C GLN A 419 -14.93 -7.21 -9.26
N ILE A 420 -15.38 -7.98 -8.26
CA ILE A 420 -16.46 -7.60 -7.36
C ILE A 420 -15.88 -7.35 -5.97
N TYR A 421 -15.99 -6.12 -5.49
CA TYR A 421 -15.56 -5.74 -4.15
C TYR A 421 -16.78 -5.52 -3.24
N ARG A 422 -16.60 -5.79 -1.95
CA ARG A 422 -17.54 -5.43 -0.88
C ARG A 422 -16.76 -4.83 0.27
N ASN A 423 -17.06 -3.59 0.65
CA ASN A 423 -16.33 -2.81 1.66
C ASN A 423 -14.82 -2.92 1.42
N GLU A 424 -14.38 -2.51 0.21
CA GLU A 424 -12.98 -2.50 -0.25
C GLU A 424 -12.29 -3.88 -0.37
N THR A 425 -12.94 -4.97 0.07
CA THR A 425 -12.41 -6.33 -0.01
C THR A 425 -12.84 -6.99 -1.31
N LEU A 426 -11.89 -7.54 -2.09
CA LEU A 426 -12.19 -8.35 -3.28
C LEU A 426 -12.93 -9.62 -2.86
N MET A 427 -14.15 -9.79 -3.35
CA MET A 427 -15.03 -10.93 -3.06
C MET A 427 -14.87 -12.04 -4.08
N THR A 428 -14.80 -11.69 -5.37
CA THR A 428 -14.55 -12.63 -6.47
C THR A 428 -14.07 -11.88 -7.71
N GLU A 429 -13.36 -12.61 -8.56
CA GLU A 429 -13.27 -12.31 -9.99
C GLU A 429 -14.25 -13.24 -10.72
N THR A 430 -14.92 -12.78 -11.78
CA THR A 430 -15.84 -13.62 -12.56
C THR A 430 -16.03 -13.12 -14.00
N LEU A 431 -16.48 -14.01 -14.88
CA LEU A 431 -17.02 -13.69 -16.20
C LEU A 431 -18.55 -13.56 -16.20
N ASP A 432 -19.20 -13.95 -15.10
CA ASP A 432 -20.64 -13.83 -14.93
C ASP A 432 -21.08 -12.38 -14.90
N LEU A 433 -22.31 -12.12 -15.35
CA LEU A 433 -22.94 -10.80 -15.36
C LEU A 433 -23.81 -10.53 -14.11
N SER A 434 -23.55 -11.30 -13.04
CA SER A 434 -24.28 -11.22 -11.78
C SER A 434 -23.45 -11.76 -10.63
N PHE A 435 -23.67 -11.22 -9.43
CA PHE A 435 -23.08 -11.71 -8.19
C PHE A 435 -24.14 -11.81 -7.09
N ASN A 436 -24.05 -12.85 -6.27
CA ASN A 436 -25.04 -13.21 -5.25
C ASN A 436 -24.33 -13.28 -3.89
N ASP A 437 -24.73 -12.47 -2.92
CA ASP A 437 -24.07 -12.38 -1.60
C ASP A 437 -25.06 -12.60 -0.45
N TRP A 438 -24.57 -13.20 0.63
CA TRP A 438 -25.31 -13.45 1.86
C TRP A 438 -24.63 -12.76 3.04
N VAL A 439 -25.30 -11.75 3.58
CA VAL A 439 -24.74 -10.77 4.52
C VAL A 439 -25.59 -10.64 5.79
N ILE A 440 -24.97 -10.16 6.87
CA ILE A 440 -25.68 -9.78 8.10
C ILE A 440 -26.16 -8.32 7.99
N ASN A 441 -26.76 -7.80 9.06
CA ASN A 441 -27.22 -6.42 9.14
C ASN A 441 -26.07 -5.41 9.12
N GLY A 442 -26.34 -4.24 8.56
CA GLY A 442 -25.38 -3.15 8.42
C GLY A 442 -25.27 -2.61 6.99
N ASN A 443 -24.30 -1.72 6.80
CA ASN A 443 -24.07 -1.00 5.55
C ASN A 443 -23.01 -1.70 4.69
N TYR A 444 -23.29 -1.82 3.41
CA TYR A 444 -22.39 -2.43 2.43
C TYR A 444 -22.22 -1.52 1.22
N THR A 445 -20.97 -1.28 0.86
CA THR A 445 -20.56 -0.69 -0.41
C THR A 445 -20.10 -1.82 -1.31
N TYR A 446 -20.73 -2.00 -2.46
CA TYR A 446 -20.30 -2.91 -3.51
C TYR A 446 -19.69 -2.13 -4.66
N GLN A 447 -18.59 -2.64 -5.22
CA GLN A 447 -18.02 -2.13 -6.45
C GLN A 447 -17.95 -3.24 -7.50
N VAL A 448 -18.42 -2.96 -8.71
CA VAL A 448 -18.28 -3.81 -9.88
C VAL A 448 -17.32 -3.12 -10.85
N ILE A 449 -16.13 -3.69 -11.01
CA ILE A 449 -15.09 -3.17 -11.89
C ILE A 449 -15.00 -4.09 -13.11
N ALA A 450 -15.22 -3.55 -14.29
CA ALA A 450 -14.97 -4.22 -15.56
C ALA A 450 -13.52 -3.94 -15.98
N VAL A 451 -12.69 -4.98 -15.99
CA VAL A 451 -11.26 -4.91 -16.29
C VAL A 451 -11.02 -5.54 -17.65
N GLY A 452 -10.29 -4.85 -18.53
CA GLY A 452 -9.89 -5.30 -19.85
C GLY A 452 -8.43 -5.76 -19.91
N GLU A 453 -7.91 -5.88 -21.13
CA GLU A 453 -6.51 -6.28 -21.36
C GLU A 453 -5.52 -5.36 -20.61
N ASN A 454 -4.41 -5.96 -20.16
CA ASN A 454 -3.35 -5.31 -19.37
C ASN A 454 -3.83 -4.62 -18.07
N GLY A 455 -4.95 -5.06 -17.49
CA GLY A 455 -5.46 -4.53 -16.22
C GLY A 455 -6.17 -3.17 -16.34
N LYS A 456 -6.44 -2.70 -17.57
CA LYS A 456 -7.14 -1.44 -17.82
C LYS A 456 -8.58 -1.52 -17.29
N ILE A 457 -8.97 -0.60 -16.42
CA ILE A 457 -10.37 -0.45 -16.02
C ILE A 457 -11.16 0.16 -17.20
N GLU A 458 -12.10 -0.60 -17.75
CA GLU A 458 -13.00 -0.14 -18.82
C GLU A 458 -14.17 0.65 -18.23
N LYS A 459 -14.78 0.13 -17.16
CA LYS A 459 -15.94 0.70 -16.48
C LYS A 459 -15.95 0.32 -15.00
N SER A 460 -16.49 1.18 -14.14
CA SER A 460 -16.68 0.89 -12.71
C SER A 460 -17.97 1.49 -12.20
N ALA A 461 -18.72 0.76 -11.36
CA ALA A 461 -19.85 1.29 -10.60
C ALA A 461 -19.72 0.90 -9.13
N GLU A 462 -20.04 1.86 -8.27
CA GLU A 462 -20.18 1.69 -6.84
C GLU A 462 -21.66 1.83 -6.45
N LEU A 463 -22.15 0.98 -5.56
CA LEU A 463 -23.51 0.95 -5.07
C LEU A 463 -23.50 0.69 -3.56
N THR A 464 -24.25 1.47 -2.81
CA THR A 464 -24.42 1.28 -1.37
C THR A 464 -25.79 0.68 -1.05
N THR A 465 -25.86 -0.13 0.00
CA THR A 465 -27.11 -0.67 0.52
C THR A 465 -27.04 -0.90 2.02
N GLU A 466 -28.18 -0.78 2.70
CA GLU A 466 -28.35 -1.08 4.12
C GLU A 466 -29.20 -2.33 4.28
N ILE A 467 -28.71 -3.29 5.06
CA ILE A 467 -29.47 -4.45 5.48
C ILE A 467 -29.96 -4.19 6.91
N ALA A 468 -31.21 -3.74 7.03
CA ALA A 468 -31.82 -3.42 8.33
C ALA A 468 -32.07 -4.67 9.18
N GLU A 469 -32.57 -5.76 8.57
CA GLU A 469 -32.92 -7.00 9.26
C GLU A 469 -32.16 -8.22 8.68
N ILE A 470 -31.09 -8.60 9.37
CA ILE A 470 -30.78 -9.96 9.85
C ILE A 470 -29.45 -9.92 10.59
N GLY A 471 -29.50 -10.14 11.90
CA GLY A 471 -28.29 -10.17 12.72
C GLY A 471 -28.55 -10.98 13.97
N TYR A 472 -27.72 -11.98 14.21
CA TYR A 472 -27.56 -12.54 15.54
C TYR A 472 -26.51 -11.70 16.27
N GLU A 473 -26.73 -11.38 17.55
CA GLU A 473 -25.87 -10.47 18.33
C GLU A 473 -24.42 -10.94 18.45
N ASP A 474 -24.18 -12.24 18.24
CA ASP A 474 -22.87 -12.88 18.28
C ASP A 474 -22.21 -13.10 16.91
N LEU A 475 -22.82 -12.59 15.82
CA LEU A 475 -22.17 -12.50 14.51
C LEU A 475 -21.56 -11.11 14.30
N LYS A 476 -20.35 -11.09 13.72
CA LYS A 476 -19.62 -9.87 13.36
C LYS A 476 -19.37 -9.84 11.86
N ASN A 477 -19.31 -8.63 11.31
CA ASN A 477 -18.91 -8.43 9.92
C ASN A 477 -17.48 -8.94 9.67
N GLY A 478 -17.22 -9.43 8.46
CA GLY A 478 -15.94 -10.05 8.07
C GLY A 478 -15.79 -11.55 8.38
N ASN A 479 -16.65 -12.14 9.22
CA ASN A 479 -16.61 -13.59 9.47
C ASN A 479 -16.96 -14.39 8.19
N TRP A 480 -16.00 -15.14 7.64
CA TRP A 480 -16.14 -15.90 6.39
C TRP A 480 -17.30 -16.91 6.36
N TYR A 481 -17.75 -17.40 7.52
CA TYR A 481 -18.84 -18.35 7.64
C TYR A 481 -20.23 -17.71 7.66
N ASN A 482 -20.35 -16.38 7.81
CA ASN A 482 -21.64 -15.68 7.85
C ASN A 482 -22.56 -16.02 6.66
N PRO A 483 -22.09 -16.04 5.38
CA PRO A 483 -22.93 -16.36 4.23
C PRO A 483 -23.69 -17.69 4.39
N HIS A 484 -23.01 -18.72 4.89
CA HIS A 484 -23.58 -20.05 5.13
C HIS A 484 -24.64 -20.02 6.24
N LEU A 485 -24.37 -19.30 7.34
CA LEU A 485 -25.32 -19.18 8.46
C LEU A 485 -26.56 -18.39 8.06
N ILE A 486 -26.40 -17.28 7.33
CA ILE A 486 -27.54 -16.45 6.93
C ILE A 486 -28.40 -17.16 5.89
N TYR A 487 -27.80 -17.84 4.90
CA TYR A 487 -28.52 -18.72 3.98
C TYR A 487 -29.38 -19.75 4.71
N LEU A 488 -28.80 -20.52 5.63
CA LEU A 488 -29.53 -21.55 6.36
C LEU A 488 -30.58 -20.96 7.32
N SER A 489 -30.35 -19.77 7.89
CA SER A 489 -31.28 -19.06 8.76
C SER A 489 -32.50 -18.56 8.00
N ASN A 490 -32.28 -17.89 6.86
CA ASN A 490 -33.32 -17.44 5.95
C ASN A 490 -34.20 -18.62 5.50
N ARG A 491 -33.58 -19.76 5.19
CA ARG A 491 -34.27 -21.01 4.83
C ARG A 491 -34.87 -21.78 6.02
N LYS A 492 -34.80 -21.23 7.24
CA LYS A 492 -35.30 -21.81 8.52
C LYS A 492 -34.70 -23.19 8.86
N ILE A 493 -33.59 -23.55 8.23
CA ILE A 493 -32.86 -24.79 8.48
C ILE A 493 -32.18 -24.70 9.84
N ILE A 494 -31.54 -23.57 10.12
CA ILE A 494 -31.03 -23.21 11.44
C ILE A 494 -31.88 -22.09 12.03
N THR A 495 -32.06 -22.13 13.34
CA THR A 495 -32.77 -21.10 14.11
C THR A 495 -31.88 -20.67 15.27
N GLY A 496 -31.87 -19.39 15.60
CA GLY A 496 -31.14 -18.88 16.77
C GLY A 496 -31.79 -19.28 18.09
N PHE A 497 -31.19 -18.82 19.18
CA PHE A 497 -31.69 -18.95 20.54
C PHE A 497 -32.57 -17.74 20.93
N SER A 498 -33.31 -17.86 22.03
CA SER A 498 -34.25 -16.83 22.51
C SER A 498 -33.62 -15.46 22.81
N ASN A 499 -32.31 -15.41 23.03
CA ASN A 499 -31.51 -14.19 23.23
C ASN A 499 -30.88 -13.65 21.93
N ASN A 500 -31.49 -13.92 20.76
CA ASN A 500 -31.01 -13.50 19.44
C ASN A 500 -29.53 -13.87 19.13
N THR A 501 -29.04 -15.00 19.64
CA THR A 501 -27.70 -15.53 19.31
C THR A 501 -27.78 -16.77 18.42
N ILE A 502 -26.72 -17.07 17.67
CA ILE A 502 -26.61 -18.30 16.89
C ILE A 502 -25.59 -19.29 17.45
N ARG A 503 -24.68 -18.83 18.32
CA ARG A 503 -23.65 -19.57 19.05
C ARG A 503 -22.76 -20.43 18.13
N PRO A 504 -22.00 -19.79 17.23
CA PRO A 504 -21.25 -20.49 16.17
C PRO A 504 -20.22 -21.48 16.72
N TYR A 505 -19.70 -21.26 17.93
CA TYR A 505 -18.68 -22.09 18.56
C TYR A 505 -19.21 -23.13 19.57
N GLU A 506 -20.52 -23.19 19.83
CA GLU A 506 -21.10 -24.29 20.63
C GLU A 506 -21.09 -25.61 19.84
N ASN A 507 -20.81 -26.71 20.53
CA ASN A 507 -20.83 -28.06 19.94
C ASN A 507 -22.25 -28.50 19.60
N VAL A 508 -22.43 -29.09 18.41
CA VAL A 508 -23.72 -29.57 17.92
C VAL A 508 -24.02 -30.96 18.50
N THR A 509 -25.16 -31.12 19.16
CA THR A 509 -25.61 -32.44 19.63
C THR A 509 -26.21 -33.28 18.49
N ARG A 510 -26.24 -34.60 18.65
CA ARG A 510 -26.85 -35.53 17.69
C ARG A 510 -28.30 -35.18 17.35
N ALA A 511 -29.09 -34.72 18.34
CA ALA A 511 -30.44 -34.22 18.10
C ALA A 511 -30.45 -32.96 17.21
N GLN A 512 -29.62 -31.96 17.53
CA GLN A 512 -29.53 -30.72 16.76
C GLN A 512 -29.05 -30.99 15.31
N ALA A 513 -28.03 -31.85 15.13
CA ALA A 513 -27.50 -32.24 13.83
C ALA A 513 -28.58 -32.85 12.92
N VAL A 514 -29.38 -33.78 13.45
CA VAL A 514 -30.47 -34.42 12.70
C VAL A 514 -31.64 -33.47 12.46
N THR A 515 -31.98 -32.58 13.40
CA THR A 515 -32.98 -31.53 13.16
C THR A 515 -32.55 -30.56 12.05
N MET A 516 -31.28 -30.12 12.03
CA MET A 516 -30.74 -29.27 10.96
C MET A 516 -30.82 -29.97 9.60
N LEU A 517 -30.40 -31.24 9.52
CA LEU A 517 -30.47 -32.01 8.26
C LEU A 517 -31.91 -32.30 7.83
N GLY A 518 -32.79 -32.70 8.75
CA GLY A 518 -34.19 -32.96 8.45
C GLY A 518 -34.89 -31.73 7.90
N ARG A 519 -34.65 -30.54 8.47
CA ARG A 519 -35.14 -29.27 7.91
C ARG A 519 -34.56 -28.97 6.52
N ALA A 520 -33.27 -29.23 6.29
CA ALA A 520 -32.64 -29.06 4.98
C ALA A 520 -33.22 -30.00 3.90
N LEU A 521 -33.66 -31.19 4.30
CA LEU A 521 -34.32 -32.19 3.45
C LEU A 521 -35.85 -32.01 3.34
N GLY A 522 -36.44 -31.04 4.04
CA GLY A 522 -37.89 -30.78 4.01
C GLY A 522 -38.73 -31.78 4.82
N PHE A 523 -38.15 -32.42 5.84
CA PHE A 523 -38.88 -33.28 6.77
C PHE A 523 -39.90 -32.48 7.58
N LYS A 524 -41.00 -33.12 7.96
CA LYS A 524 -42.08 -32.46 8.68
C LYS A 524 -41.75 -32.25 10.15
N ASP A 525 -42.15 -31.09 10.67
CA ASP A 525 -42.02 -30.70 12.09
C ASP A 525 -43.18 -31.29 12.92
N GLU A 526 -43.27 -32.62 12.95
CA GLU A 526 -44.32 -33.37 13.65
C GLU A 526 -43.69 -34.20 14.79
N LYS A 527 -44.25 -34.16 16.01
CA LYS A 527 -43.80 -35.04 17.09
C LYS A 527 -44.21 -36.48 16.81
N MET A 528 -43.23 -37.38 16.68
CA MET A 528 -43.45 -38.81 16.45
C MET A 528 -42.94 -39.61 17.67
N THR A 529 -43.48 -40.80 17.90
CA THR A 529 -42.89 -41.75 18.84
C THR A 529 -41.63 -42.33 18.20
N PRO A 530 -40.42 -42.04 18.73
CA PRO A 530 -39.18 -42.46 18.09
C PRO A 530 -38.88 -43.94 18.39
N PHE A 531 -38.21 -44.61 17.45
CA PHE A 531 -37.75 -45.99 17.63
C PHE A 531 -36.75 -46.16 18.81
N PHE A 532 -36.00 -45.10 19.14
CA PHE A 532 -34.94 -45.13 20.14
C PHE A 532 -35.45 -44.82 21.55
N LYS A 533 -35.11 -45.70 22.51
CA LYS A 533 -35.64 -45.69 23.88
C LYS A 533 -35.27 -44.47 24.74
N ASP A 534 -34.25 -43.72 24.33
CA ASP A 534 -33.69 -42.55 25.04
C ASP A 534 -34.06 -41.21 24.39
N VAL A 535 -34.94 -41.22 23.38
CA VAL A 535 -35.49 -40.02 22.76
C VAL A 535 -36.91 -39.82 23.27
N ASP A 536 -37.13 -38.74 24.03
CA ASP A 536 -38.47 -38.34 24.45
C ASP A 536 -39.31 -37.96 23.21
N LYS A 537 -40.53 -38.50 23.10
CA LYS A 537 -41.51 -38.13 22.07
C LYS A 537 -41.81 -36.62 22.08
N GLU A 538 -41.72 -35.96 23.24
CA GLU A 538 -41.98 -34.54 23.41
C GLU A 538 -40.79 -33.65 23.02
N SER A 539 -39.62 -34.25 22.75
CA SER A 539 -38.42 -33.56 22.25
C SER A 539 -38.68 -32.87 20.91
N PHE A 540 -38.08 -31.68 20.72
CA PHE A 540 -38.09 -30.96 19.44
C PHE A 540 -37.49 -31.76 18.26
N ALA A 541 -36.70 -32.79 18.56
CA ALA A 541 -36.03 -33.61 17.56
C ALA A 541 -36.73 -34.94 17.25
N SER A 542 -37.79 -35.32 17.99
CA SER A 542 -38.37 -36.68 17.93
C SER A 542 -38.81 -37.09 16.53
N GLY A 543 -39.57 -36.21 15.84
CA GLY A 543 -40.00 -36.40 14.46
C GLY A 543 -38.88 -36.47 13.44
N TYR A 544 -37.89 -35.58 13.57
CA TYR A 544 -36.73 -35.55 12.66
C TYR A 544 -35.85 -36.79 12.83
N ILE A 545 -35.65 -37.27 14.06
CA ILE A 545 -34.92 -38.50 14.37
C ILE A 545 -35.66 -39.71 13.79
N GLN A 546 -36.99 -39.76 13.92
CA GLN A 546 -37.79 -40.85 13.38
C GLN A 546 -37.78 -40.88 11.84
N GLN A 547 -38.02 -39.75 11.17
CA GLN A 547 -37.94 -39.65 9.71
C GLN A 547 -36.52 -39.95 9.18
N ALA A 548 -35.47 -39.51 9.89
CA ALA A 548 -34.08 -39.82 9.53
C ALA A 548 -33.73 -41.31 9.72
N TYR A 549 -34.37 -42.00 10.67
CA TYR A 549 -34.24 -43.44 10.84
C TYR A 549 -34.95 -44.21 9.72
N GLU A 550 -36.18 -43.82 9.39
CA GLU A 550 -36.96 -44.40 8.29
C GLU A 550 -36.27 -44.25 6.92
N GLN A 551 -35.54 -43.16 6.70
CA GLN A 551 -34.72 -42.95 5.50
C GLN A 551 -33.30 -43.53 5.58
N GLY A 552 -32.94 -44.25 6.65
CA GLY A 552 -31.63 -44.90 6.81
C GLY A 552 -30.44 -43.95 7.06
N ILE A 553 -30.71 -42.65 7.24
CA ILE A 553 -29.71 -41.61 7.55
C ILE A 553 -29.08 -41.89 8.91
N VAL A 554 -29.88 -42.27 9.91
CA VAL A 554 -29.43 -42.68 11.24
C VAL A 554 -29.86 -44.11 11.58
N SER A 555 -29.03 -44.82 12.35
CA SER A 555 -29.28 -46.20 12.81
C SER A 555 -29.26 -46.36 14.34
N GLY A 556 -28.89 -45.31 15.08
CA GLY A 556 -28.60 -45.40 16.51
C GLY A 556 -27.39 -46.27 16.84
N PHE A 557 -27.29 -46.65 18.12
CA PHE A 557 -26.26 -47.50 18.70
C PHE A 557 -26.78 -48.93 18.95
N PRO A 558 -25.89 -49.94 19.06
CA PRO A 558 -26.29 -51.35 19.26
C PRO A 558 -27.10 -51.63 20.54
N ASP A 559 -27.07 -50.71 21.52
CA ASP A 559 -27.85 -50.77 22.76
C ASP A 559 -29.30 -50.26 22.58
N GLY A 560 -29.71 -49.86 21.37
CA GLY A 560 -31.02 -49.28 21.05
C GLY A 560 -31.16 -47.80 21.42
N THR A 561 -30.06 -47.10 21.71
CA THR A 561 -30.06 -45.64 21.97
C THR A 561 -29.75 -44.81 20.74
N PHE A 562 -30.19 -43.54 20.74
CA PHE A 562 -29.79 -42.51 19.78
C PHE A 562 -28.72 -41.57 20.36
N ARG A 563 -28.71 -41.35 21.68
CA ARG A 563 -27.87 -40.43 22.46
C ARG A 563 -28.05 -38.97 22.04
N PRO A 564 -29.27 -38.40 22.16
CA PRO A 564 -29.62 -37.10 21.57
C PRO A 564 -28.76 -35.93 22.03
N ASN A 565 -28.25 -35.98 23.27
CA ASN A 565 -27.45 -34.91 23.87
C ASN A 565 -25.93 -35.06 23.65
N GLN A 566 -25.46 -36.17 23.06
CA GLN A 566 -24.05 -36.36 22.78
C GLN A 566 -23.63 -35.44 21.60
N PRO A 567 -22.50 -34.71 21.68
CA PRO A 567 -21.92 -33.98 20.55
C PRO A 567 -21.59 -34.90 19.35
N VAL A 568 -21.69 -34.38 18.13
CA VAL A 568 -21.24 -35.10 16.91
C VAL A 568 -19.78 -34.81 16.57
N THR A 569 -19.06 -35.85 16.18
CA THR A 569 -17.73 -35.76 15.56
C THR A 569 -17.81 -35.34 14.09
N ARG A 570 -16.67 -34.94 13.50
CA ARG A 570 -16.53 -34.69 12.06
C ARG A 570 -16.80 -35.94 11.23
N ALA A 571 -16.38 -37.11 11.70
CA ALA A 571 -16.67 -38.40 11.09
C ALA A 571 -18.17 -38.71 11.04
N GLU A 572 -18.88 -38.54 12.17
CA GLU A 572 -20.34 -38.72 12.24
C GLU A 572 -21.08 -37.72 11.35
N MET A 573 -20.67 -36.45 11.33
CA MET A 573 -21.24 -35.44 10.44
C MET A 573 -21.07 -35.82 8.96
N ALA A 574 -19.89 -36.32 8.55
CA ALA A 574 -19.66 -36.77 7.18
C ALA A 574 -20.61 -37.93 6.81
N ILE A 575 -20.78 -38.92 7.70
CA ILE A 575 -21.75 -40.02 7.53
C ILE A 575 -23.18 -39.48 7.37
N LEU A 576 -23.59 -38.54 8.23
CA LEU A 576 -24.94 -37.97 8.19
C LEU A 576 -25.20 -37.24 6.87
N ILE A 577 -24.25 -36.43 6.38
CA ILE A 577 -24.39 -35.67 5.13
C ILE A 577 -24.28 -36.55 3.90
N SER A 578 -23.30 -37.47 3.85
CA SER A 578 -23.16 -38.43 2.75
C SER A 578 -24.44 -39.26 2.58
N LYS A 579 -25.03 -39.74 3.67
CA LYS A 579 -26.32 -40.44 3.60
C LYS A 579 -27.50 -39.55 3.20
N ALA A 580 -27.60 -38.35 3.80
CA ALA A 580 -28.69 -37.41 3.52
C ALA A 580 -28.75 -36.97 2.05
N TYR A 581 -27.59 -36.75 1.44
CA TYR A 581 -27.47 -36.27 0.05
C TYR A 581 -27.01 -37.33 -0.95
N LYS A 582 -26.84 -38.59 -0.50
CA LYS A 582 -26.37 -39.74 -1.30
C LYS A 582 -25.04 -39.46 -2.01
N LEU A 583 -24.07 -38.94 -1.26
CA LEU A 583 -22.76 -38.56 -1.80
C LEU A 583 -21.86 -39.77 -1.94
N GLU A 584 -21.33 -39.97 -3.14
CA GLU A 584 -20.48 -41.10 -3.52
C GLU A 584 -18.99 -40.73 -3.48
N LYS A 585 -18.13 -41.70 -3.16
CA LYS A 585 -16.68 -41.59 -3.31
C LYS A 585 -16.33 -41.67 -4.80
N THR A 586 -15.84 -40.56 -5.38
CA THR A 586 -15.37 -40.50 -6.78
C THR A 586 -13.90 -40.14 -6.94
N ILE A 587 -13.23 -39.78 -5.83
CA ILE A 587 -11.79 -39.50 -5.77
C ILE A 587 -11.06 -40.48 -4.84
N ASP A 588 -9.73 -40.53 -4.96
CA ASP A 588 -8.87 -41.21 -4.00
C ASP A 588 -8.80 -40.48 -2.65
N ASN A 589 -8.26 -41.14 -1.63
CA ASN A 589 -8.10 -40.51 -0.32
C ASN A 589 -7.08 -39.37 -0.36
N ILE A 590 -7.55 -38.15 -0.08
CA ILE A 590 -6.74 -36.94 0.02
C ILE A 590 -6.33 -36.57 1.47
N PHE A 591 -6.75 -37.35 2.47
CA PHE A 591 -6.54 -37.03 3.89
C PHE A 591 -5.59 -38.02 4.58
N ILE A 592 -4.54 -37.48 5.22
CA ILE A 592 -3.47 -38.29 5.85
C ILE A 592 -3.92 -39.06 7.11
N ASP A 593 -5.01 -38.63 7.74
CA ASP A 593 -5.56 -39.16 8.99
C ASP A 593 -6.87 -39.95 8.79
N VAL A 594 -7.17 -40.34 7.55
CA VAL A 594 -8.35 -41.12 7.16
C VAL A 594 -7.88 -42.42 6.52
N THR A 595 -8.42 -43.57 6.95
CA THR A 595 -8.02 -44.88 6.43
C THR A 595 -9.22 -45.76 6.08
N GLU A 596 -9.05 -46.72 5.17
CA GLU A 596 -10.12 -47.62 4.70
C GLU A 596 -10.73 -48.49 5.81
N GLN A 597 -10.04 -48.63 6.95
CA GLN A 597 -10.55 -49.35 8.12
C GLN A 597 -11.57 -48.52 8.93
N MET A 598 -11.68 -47.22 8.67
CA MET A 598 -12.63 -46.35 9.34
C MET A 598 -14.04 -46.54 8.78
N LYS A 599 -15.04 -46.74 9.65
CA LYS A 599 -16.46 -46.84 9.26
C LYS A 599 -17.01 -45.59 8.55
N SER A 600 -16.33 -44.46 8.72
CA SER A 600 -16.64 -43.17 8.09
C SER A 600 -15.91 -42.95 6.76
N TYR A 601 -15.02 -43.84 6.33
CA TYR A 601 -14.11 -43.64 5.19
C TYR A 601 -14.84 -43.16 3.93
N ASP A 602 -15.74 -43.97 3.37
CA ASP A 602 -16.45 -43.62 2.12
C ASP A 602 -17.27 -42.33 2.25
N ALA A 603 -17.84 -42.06 3.44
CA ALA A 603 -18.60 -40.85 3.70
C ALA A 603 -17.71 -39.59 3.76
N ILE A 604 -16.51 -39.71 4.34
CA ILE A 604 -15.52 -38.63 4.38
C ILE A 604 -14.99 -38.33 2.98
N ILE A 605 -14.69 -39.37 2.18
CA ILE A 605 -14.24 -39.16 0.80
C ILE A 605 -15.41 -38.69 -0.08
N GLY A 606 -16.65 -39.09 0.18
CA GLY A 606 -17.85 -38.61 -0.54
C GLY A 606 -18.15 -37.12 -0.34
N VAL A 607 -17.97 -36.58 0.89
CA VAL A 607 -18.09 -35.12 1.10
C VAL A 607 -16.94 -34.34 0.42
N ALA A 608 -15.73 -34.91 0.37
CA ALA A 608 -14.61 -34.31 -0.37
C ALA A 608 -14.81 -34.35 -1.89
N SER A 609 -15.26 -35.51 -2.42
CA SER A 609 -15.62 -35.74 -3.83
C SER A 609 -16.65 -34.71 -4.35
N SER A 610 -17.51 -34.25 -3.45
CA SER A 610 -18.58 -33.28 -3.73
C SER A 610 -18.17 -31.81 -3.51
N ASN A 611 -16.88 -31.52 -3.31
CA ASN A 611 -16.34 -30.20 -2.96
C ASN A 611 -16.96 -29.55 -1.71
N ILE A 612 -17.55 -30.33 -0.79
CA ILE A 612 -18.08 -29.79 0.48
C ILE A 612 -16.94 -29.41 1.43
N THR A 613 -15.79 -30.09 1.32
CA THR A 613 -14.61 -29.82 2.13
C THR A 613 -13.32 -30.20 1.41
N LYS A 614 -12.25 -29.45 1.68
CA LYS A 614 -10.87 -29.75 1.27
C LYS A 614 -10.00 -30.23 2.45
N GLY A 615 -10.60 -30.48 3.61
CA GLY A 615 -9.88 -30.75 4.86
C GLY A 615 -9.33 -29.47 5.51
N PHE A 616 -8.21 -29.62 6.19
CA PHE A 616 -7.37 -28.54 6.73
C PHE A 616 -6.06 -28.44 5.92
N ASP A 617 -5.37 -27.31 6.02
CA ASP A 617 -4.15 -27.01 5.23
C ASP A 617 -2.97 -27.97 5.50
N ASP A 618 -3.02 -28.70 6.62
CA ASP A 618 -2.07 -29.76 6.99
C ASP A 618 -2.39 -31.13 6.33
N GLY A 619 -3.37 -31.18 5.42
CA GLY A 619 -3.82 -32.40 4.75
C GLY A 619 -4.68 -33.33 5.61
N THR A 620 -5.16 -32.88 6.78
CA THR A 620 -6.02 -33.69 7.66
C THR A 620 -7.51 -33.45 7.41
N PHE A 621 -8.33 -34.48 7.68
CA PHE A 621 -9.77 -34.33 7.85
C PHE A 621 -10.16 -34.08 9.31
N ARG A 622 -9.39 -34.58 10.29
CA ARG A 622 -9.66 -34.60 11.73
C ARG A 622 -10.96 -35.33 12.11
N PRO A 623 -11.10 -36.65 11.85
CA PRO A 623 -12.32 -37.42 12.07
C PRO A 623 -12.96 -37.28 13.46
N GLU A 624 -12.15 -37.34 14.52
CA GLU A 624 -12.60 -37.35 15.93
C GLU A 624 -12.89 -35.96 16.50
N GLN A 625 -12.56 -34.88 15.77
CA GLN A 625 -12.83 -33.52 16.26
C GLN A 625 -14.35 -33.30 16.38
N LEU A 626 -14.80 -32.79 17.52
CA LEU A 626 -16.19 -32.39 17.73
C LEU A 626 -16.56 -31.21 16.83
N MET A 627 -17.76 -31.28 16.26
CA MET A 627 -18.30 -30.25 15.38
C MET A 627 -19.01 -29.18 16.19
N ASN A 628 -18.52 -27.95 16.04
CA ASN A 628 -19.27 -26.78 16.45
C ASN A 628 -20.31 -26.37 15.39
N ARG A 629 -21.20 -25.47 15.78
CA ARG A 629 -22.36 -25.09 14.99
C ARG A 629 -22.02 -24.37 13.70
N LEU A 630 -20.94 -23.59 13.64
CA LEU A 630 -20.48 -22.98 12.39
C LEU A 630 -19.97 -24.04 11.42
N GLN A 631 -19.14 -24.97 11.88
CA GLN A 631 -18.57 -26.02 11.02
C GLN A 631 -19.69 -26.91 10.46
N PHE A 632 -20.64 -27.33 11.29
CA PHE A 632 -21.76 -28.16 10.83
C PHE A 632 -22.64 -27.41 9.82
N SER A 633 -22.91 -26.13 10.07
CA SER A 633 -23.72 -25.29 9.18
C SER A 633 -23.04 -25.05 7.82
N VAL A 634 -21.71 -24.83 7.78
CA VAL A 634 -20.95 -24.70 6.52
C VAL A 634 -21.11 -25.96 5.66
N PHE A 635 -20.94 -27.14 6.26
CA PHE A 635 -21.12 -28.41 5.54
C PHE A 635 -22.55 -28.62 5.04
N VAL A 636 -23.58 -28.31 5.85
CA VAL A 636 -25.00 -28.40 5.43
C VAL A 636 -25.31 -27.42 4.29
N ALA A 637 -24.82 -26.19 4.36
CA ALA A 637 -25.03 -25.18 3.32
C ALA A 637 -24.41 -25.61 1.98
N ARG A 638 -23.17 -26.12 1.99
CA ARG A 638 -22.46 -26.64 0.80
C ARG A 638 -23.09 -27.90 0.21
N ALA A 639 -23.63 -28.78 1.05
CA ALA A 639 -24.40 -29.92 0.57
C ALA A 639 -25.69 -29.45 -0.13
N LYS A 640 -26.37 -28.45 0.46
CA LYS A 640 -27.69 -27.97 0.01
C LYS A 640 -27.68 -27.01 -1.18
N ASN A 641 -26.59 -26.26 -1.37
CA ASN A 641 -26.41 -25.23 -2.41
C ASN A 641 -24.95 -25.21 -2.89
N GLU A 642 -24.77 -25.36 -4.21
CA GLU A 642 -23.47 -25.49 -4.85
C GLU A 642 -22.67 -24.18 -4.85
N GLN A 643 -23.34 -23.02 -4.72
CA GLN A 643 -22.72 -21.69 -4.66
C GLN A 643 -21.73 -21.53 -3.49
N PHE A 644 -21.75 -22.42 -2.49
CA PHE A 644 -20.86 -22.36 -1.33
C PHE A 644 -19.61 -23.27 -1.42
N ARG A 645 -19.49 -24.09 -2.46
CA ARG A 645 -18.47 -25.16 -2.57
C ARG A 645 -17.10 -24.63 -3.01
#